data_AF-A0A196P822-F1
#
_entry.id   AF-A0A196P822-F1
#
_cell.length_a   1.000
_cell.length_b   1.000
_cell.length_c   1.000
_cell.angle_alpha   90.00
_cell.angle_beta   90.00
_cell.angle_gamma   90.00
#
_symmetry.space_group_name_H-M   'P 1'
#
loop_
_entity.id
_entity.type
_entity.pdbx_description
1 polymer ?
#
loop_
_entity_poly.entity_id
_entity_poly.type
_entity_poly.pdbx_seq_one_letter_code
_entity_poly.pdbx_strand_id
1 'polypeptide(L)'
;MSTMFDGAVVTGLWRYPISTLGGEHCDSLQLAQGGPVGDRTHGLFDAETGENAYPVRDPRWNRAPEISARISNGTPQASCDGKVWLDVESAPAREMLSSHFGRGVEARRYGALSADGIVAEARYSMAPVHLISRQALAQLSRVLPQSDIDPRRFRPNIVVDLPSAPEGIPEYNLLGQKFRIGNVILRGVSHCGRCGFTTLAQGELPADPDVLRTLVDRFQRNLGIYCVVETEGTLQVGQRLEIPRPRPIVIVGAGQAGAMAARTLRELGYRGPVHLIGNEARPPYERPELSKALFRGVPDTDAMTLDEAKSLDIDLRLDSGVVAVDPDTSQLTLADGNSLDFARLVIATGGRARNPMATTGPRVRTLRTRDDAQAIALAAPRRLLILGGGWIAMEAAAAARAAGIDVTVLVRGPALAHRLLPRGVSDHLAALHRSHGIDLRLGVTAEFSVDENAVHARIDDCEMSADMLLIATGIAPNDDLGRQAGIASDAGIIADAAGKTGNPLIHAVGDVALQPGPSAPARIESWQNANDQARACVQAMLGLPLSPRAPLRFWSDQFGKRIQIAGLPHAEATLCSVTGDAERPFWDYGDFAIGVDRPQEIHCFDSEPRPETARPQPPVPVGPGRKLVARSAVPEGALLRIKDPEYGVLAVTRTNGRVYAVADACPHALASLSDGFVADGHIVCPVHFAEFDLADGTPRKAPAGCRKLTVHAVSETDDLVLIHDGQT
;
A
#
# COMPACT_ATOMS: atom_id res chain seq x y z
N MET A 1 4.38 17.65 -1.25
CA MET A 1 3.40 18.63 -1.78
C MET A 1 2.73 19.51 -0.72
N SER A 2 2.52 19.04 0.54
CA SER A 2 1.76 19.79 1.56
C SER A 2 2.35 21.13 2.03
N THR A 3 3.63 21.42 1.83
CA THR A 3 4.28 22.60 2.44
C THR A 3 4.18 23.88 1.59
N MET A 4 3.90 23.78 0.29
CA MET A 4 3.91 24.94 -0.62
C MET A 4 2.83 25.99 -0.27
N PHE A 5 1.66 25.53 0.17
CA PHE A 5 0.53 26.39 0.55
C PHE A 5 0.44 26.62 2.07
N ASP A 6 1.41 26.12 2.84
CA ASP A 6 1.44 26.38 4.26
C ASP A 6 1.62 27.88 4.49
N GLY A 7 0.75 28.48 5.30
CA GLY A 7 0.71 29.94 5.48
C GLY A 7 0.12 30.75 4.32
N ALA A 8 -0.48 30.14 3.29
CA ALA A 8 -1.16 30.89 2.23
C ALA A 8 -2.41 31.62 2.74
N VAL A 9 -2.61 32.87 2.34
CA VAL A 9 -3.70 33.75 2.84
C VAL A 9 -4.47 34.39 1.70
N VAL A 10 -5.80 34.50 1.83
CA VAL A 10 -6.64 35.29 0.91
C VAL A 10 -6.35 36.77 1.10
N THR A 11 -5.88 37.44 0.06
CA THR A 11 -5.55 38.88 0.08
C THR A 11 -6.47 39.73 -0.77
N GLY A 12 -7.39 39.13 -1.52
CA GLY A 12 -8.42 39.86 -2.25
C GLY A 12 -9.58 38.97 -2.64
N LEU A 13 -10.79 39.49 -2.53
CA LEU A 13 -12.01 38.86 -3.03
C LEU A 13 -12.69 39.83 -3.98
N TRP A 14 -13.23 39.28 -5.07
CA TRP A 14 -13.85 40.10 -6.11
C TRP A 14 -15.12 39.46 -6.65
N ARG A 15 -16.06 40.32 -7.02
CA ARG A 15 -17.31 39.95 -7.67
C ARG A 15 -17.50 40.77 -8.93
N TYR A 16 -18.04 40.17 -9.98
CA TYR A 16 -18.32 40.81 -11.26
C TYR A 16 -19.78 40.59 -11.65
N PRO A 17 -20.72 41.41 -11.17
CA PRO A 17 -22.14 41.17 -11.36
C PRO A 17 -22.59 41.12 -12.81
N ILE A 18 -21.95 41.94 -13.66
CA ILE A 18 -22.17 41.98 -15.10
C ILE A 18 -20.94 41.41 -15.82
N SER A 19 -21.16 40.45 -16.71
CA SER A 19 -20.11 39.63 -17.32
C SER A 19 -19.11 40.41 -18.18
N THR A 20 -19.46 41.61 -18.68
CA THR A 20 -18.62 42.44 -19.55
C THR A 20 -18.03 43.67 -18.87
N LEU A 21 -18.48 44.01 -17.66
CA LEU A 21 -18.07 45.20 -16.93
C LEU A 21 -16.92 44.92 -15.95
N GLY A 22 -16.37 46.00 -15.39
CA GLY A 22 -15.53 45.96 -14.19
C GLY A 22 -16.31 45.47 -12.98
N GLY A 23 -15.60 44.93 -11.98
CA GLY A 23 -16.19 44.36 -10.77
C GLY A 23 -15.98 45.20 -9.52
N GLU A 24 -16.37 44.62 -8.39
CA GLU A 24 -16.18 45.19 -7.05
C GLU A 24 -15.18 44.36 -6.25
N HIS A 25 -14.42 45.05 -5.40
CA HIS A 25 -13.64 44.40 -4.34
C HIS A 25 -14.55 44.14 -3.14
N CYS A 26 -14.43 42.97 -2.52
CA CYS A 26 -15.24 42.56 -1.39
C CYS A 26 -14.37 42.21 -0.17
N ASP A 27 -14.80 42.58 1.03
CA ASP A 27 -14.18 42.06 2.27
C ASP A 27 -14.65 40.64 2.58
N SER A 28 -15.84 40.28 2.10
CA SER A 28 -16.41 38.94 2.21
C SER A 28 -17.18 38.54 0.94
N LEU A 29 -17.18 37.25 0.63
CA LEU A 29 -17.78 36.71 -0.59
C LEU A 29 -18.51 35.40 -0.30
N GLN A 30 -19.83 35.39 -0.41
CA GLN A 30 -20.64 34.18 -0.28
C GLN A 30 -20.51 33.32 -1.54
N LEU A 31 -20.21 32.04 -1.35
CA LEU A 31 -20.10 31.04 -2.41
C LEU A 31 -21.23 30.00 -2.28
N ALA A 32 -21.96 29.80 -3.36
CA ALA A 32 -22.93 28.72 -3.56
C ALA A 32 -22.37 27.69 -4.57
N GLN A 33 -23.07 26.58 -4.79
CA GLN A 33 -22.63 25.52 -5.71
C GLN A 33 -22.28 26.04 -7.12
N GLY A 34 -22.97 27.10 -7.58
CA GLY A 34 -22.74 27.75 -8.89
C GLY A 34 -21.63 28.82 -8.92
N GLY A 35 -20.91 29.04 -7.82
CA GLY A 35 -19.88 30.09 -7.69
C GLY A 35 -20.31 31.22 -6.75
N PRO A 36 -19.69 32.41 -6.86
CA PRO A 36 -20.01 33.52 -5.97
C PRO A 36 -21.42 34.07 -6.20
N VAL A 37 -22.16 34.29 -5.12
CA VAL A 37 -23.54 34.78 -5.19
C VAL A 37 -23.57 36.17 -5.85
N GLY A 38 -24.40 36.32 -6.89
CA GLY A 38 -24.53 37.56 -7.66
C GLY A 38 -23.47 37.77 -8.74
N ASP A 39 -22.46 36.89 -8.86
CA ASP A 39 -21.41 36.99 -9.86
C ASP A 39 -21.90 36.58 -11.26
N ARG A 40 -21.61 37.42 -12.26
CA ARG A 40 -21.90 37.21 -13.69
C ARG A 40 -23.34 36.80 -13.98
N THR A 41 -24.27 37.31 -13.17
CA THR A 41 -25.71 37.05 -13.29
C THR A 41 -26.35 37.81 -14.45
N HIS A 42 -25.69 38.88 -14.91
CA HIS A 42 -26.17 39.78 -15.96
C HIS A 42 -25.17 39.93 -17.10
N GLY A 43 -25.68 40.28 -18.29
CA GLY A 43 -24.90 40.67 -19.46
C GLY A 43 -25.33 42.04 -19.99
N LEU A 44 -24.48 42.67 -20.79
CA LEU A 44 -24.88 43.80 -21.62
C LEU A 44 -25.37 43.29 -22.98
N PHE A 45 -26.39 43.94 -23.51
CA PHE A 45 -26.97 43.64 -24.80
C PHE A 45 -27.15 44.92 -25.61
N ASP A 46 -27.02 44.80 -26.93
CA ASP A 46 -27.53 45.83 -27.83
C ASP A 46 -29.05 45.88 -27.73
N ALA A 47 -29.59 47.07 -27.55
CA ALA A 47 -31.01 47.28 -27.33
C ALA A 47 -31.87 47.06 -28.59
N GLU A 48 -31.30 47.18 -29.79
CA GLU A 48 -32.00 47.05 -31.06
C GLU A 48 -31.92 45.61 -31.59
N THR A 49 -30.74 44.99 -31.54
CA THR A 49 -30.51 43.66 -32.09
C THR A 49 -30.68 42.54 -31.07
N GLY A 50 -30.66 42.87 -29.77
CA GLY A 50 -30.65 41.89 -28.69
C GLY A 50 -29.33 41.11 -28.57
N GLU A 51 -28.30 41.47 -29.35
CA GLU A 51 -27.01 40.78 -29.36
C GLU A 51 -26.24 40.99 -28.05
N ASN A 52 -25.70 39.90 -27.50
CA ASN A 52 -24.90 39.92 -26.27
C ASN A 52 -23.52 40.55 -26.51
N ALA A 53 -23.12 41.46 -25.62
CA ALA A 53 -21.85 42.17 -25.70
C ALA A 53 -20.64 41.21 -25.65
N TYR A 54 -19.79 41.31 -26.66
CA TYR A 54 -18.59 40.48 -26.78
C TYR A 54 -17.34 41.33 -27.08
N PRO A 55 -16.74 42.00 -26.06
CA PRO A 55 -15.59 42.91 -26.26
C PRO A 55 -14.43 42.31 -27.07
N VAL A 56 -14.18 41.01 -26.94
CA VAL A 56 -13.08 40.33 -27.65
C VAL A 56 -13.34 40.15 -29.16
N ARG A 57 -14.61 40.15 -29.61
CA ARG A 57 -15.00 39.90 -31.01
C ARG A 57 -15.53 41.16 -31.69
N ASP A 58 -16.01 42.11 -30.91
CA ASP A 58 -16.64 43.33 -31.38
C ASP A 58 -16.04 44.54 -30.62
N PRO A 59 -15.15 45.30 -31.28
CA PRO A 59 -14.48 46.45 -30.69
C PRO A 59 -15.42 47.52 -30.13
N ARG A 60 -16.69 47.54 -30.57
CA ARG A 60 -17.72 48.46 -30.04
C ARG A 60 -17.95 48.29 -28.54
N TRP A 61 -17.62 47.12 -27.98
CA TRP A 61 -17.76 46.84 -26.56
C TRP A 61 -16.45 46.96 -25.76
N ASN A 62 -15.34 47.41 -26.38
CA ASN A 62 -14.03 47.51 -25.71
C ASN A 62 -14.02 48.45 -24.51
N ARG A 63 -14.93 49.43 -24.48
CA ARG A 63 -15.10 50.39 -23.38
C ARG A 63 -15.99 49.88 -22.24
N ALA A 64 -16.53 48.67 -22.34
CA ALA A 64 -17.36 48.09 -21.28
C ALA A 64 -16.63 47.96 -19.94
N PRO A 65 -15.36 47.52 -19.88
CA PRO A 65 -14.66 47.38 -18.60
C PRO A 65 -14.33 48.70 -17.89
N GLU A 66 -14.56 49.86 -18.53
CA GLU A 66 -14.46 51.19 -17.91
C GLU A 66 -15.59 51.41 -16.88
N ILE A 67 -16.72 50.71 -17.04
CA ILE A 67 -17.88 50.81 -16.16
C ILE A 67 -17.70 49.81 -15.02
N SER A 68 -17.86 50.27 -13.78
CA SER A 68 -17.79 49.42 -12.58
C SER A 68 -19.16 48.87 -12.23
N ALA A 69 -19.22 47.61 -11.78
CA ALA A 69 -20.45 46.96 -11.32
C ALA A 69 -20.29 46.37 -9.91
N ARG A 70 -21.35 46.46 -9.10
CA ARG A 70 -21.40 45.93 -7.72
C ARG A 70 -22.78 45.36 -7.39
N ILE A 71 -22.89 44.57 -6.33
CA ILE A 71 -24.17 44.18 -5.74
C ILE A 71 -24.49 45.11 -4.56
N SER A 72 -25.66 45.73 -4.58
CA SER A 72 -26.19 46.52 -3.47
C SER A 72 -27.64 46.16 -3.24
N ASN A 73 -28.03 45.87 -1.98
CA ASN A 73 -29.39 45.43 -1.64
C ASN A 73 -29.92 44.24 -2.47
N GLY A 74 -29.01 43.35 -2.88
CA GLY A 74 -29.34 42.16 -3.66
C GLY A 74 -29.52 42.38 -5.17
N THR A 75 -29.44 43.62 -5.67
CA THR A 75 -29.50 43.92 -7.11
C THR A 75 -28.16 44.42 -7.64
N PRO A 76 -27.85 44.19 -8.94
CA PRO A 76 -26.66 44.74 -9.55
C PRO A 76 -26.82 46.24 -9.79
N GLN A 77 -25.77 46.99 -9.48
CA GLN A 77 -25.65 48.40 -9.80
C GLN A 77 -24.43 48.63 -10.69
N ALA A 78 -24.49 49.64 -11.55
CA ALA A 78 -23.37 50.07 -12.39
C ALA A 78 -23.07 51.57 -12.25
N SER A 79 -21.83 51.95 -12.50
CA SER A 79 -21.34 53.33 -12.44
C SER A 79 -20.22 53.58 -13.44
N CYS A 80 -20.29 54.70 -14.18
CA CYS A 80 -19.21 55.17 -15.07
C CYS A 80 -18.16 56.05 -14.35
N ASP A 81 -18.52 56.68 -13.24
CA ASP A 81 -17.67 57.65 -12.52
C ASP A 81 -17.27 57.18 -11.11
N GLY A 82 -17.75 56.00 -10.70
CA GLY A 82 -17.57 55.43 -9.37
C GLY A 82 -18.36 56.13 -8.26
N LYS A 83 -19.11 57.20 -8.57
CA LYS A 83 -19.81 58.05 -7.59
C LYS A 83 -21.32 57.83 -7.66
N VAL A 84 -21.90 57.85 -8.86
CA VAL A 84 -23.32 57.63 -9.08
C VAL A 84 -23.55 56.17 -9.44
N TRP A 85 -24.31 55.47 -8.61
CA TRP A 85 -24.61 54.05 -8.77
C TRP A 85 -26.09 53.84 -9.07
N LEU A 86 -26.37 53.21 -10.20
CA LEU A 86 -27.74 53.00 -10.69
C LEU A 86 -28.04 51.52 -10.76
N ASP A 87 -29.26 51.13 -10.38
CA ASP A 87 -29.76 49.78 -10.62
C ASP A 87 -29.75 49.50 -12.12
N VAL A 88 -29.11 48.40 -12.53
CA VAL A 88 -28.77 48.15 -13.93
C VAL A 88 -29.99 47.91 -14.82
N GLU A 89 -31.14 47.57 -14.23
CA GLU A 89 -32.41 47.38 -14.95
C GLU A 89 -33.27 48.67 -14.98
N SER A 90 -32.81 49.75 -14.34
CA SER A 90 -33.53 51.03 -14.31
C SER A 90 -33.37 51.84 -15.61
N ALA A 91 -34.37 52.67 -15.95
CA ALA A 91 -34.31 53.56 -17.11
C ALA A 91 -33.10 54.53 -17.08
N PRO A 92 -32.73 55.15 -15.94
CA PRO A 92 -31.51 55.95 -15.86
C PRO A 92 -30.23 55.17 -16.15
N ALA A 93 -30.14 53.90 -15.74
CA ALA A 93 -28.97 53.07 -16.06
C ALA A 93 -28.90 52.78 -17.56
N ARG A 94 -30.03 52.51 -18.22
CA ARG A 94 -30.10 52.33 -19.68
C ARG A 94 -29.62 53.57 -20.43
N GLU A 95 -30.01 54.76 -19.98
CA GLU A 95 -29.57 56.03 -20.56
C GLU A 95 -28.06 56.27 -20.37
N MET A 96 -27.56 55.99 -19.15
CA MET A 96 -26.13 56.07 -18.83
C MET A 96 -25.30 55.10 -19.70
N LEU A 97 -25.72 53.84 -19.80
CA LEU A 97 -25.05 52.82 -20.61
C LEU A 97 -25.09 53.23 -22.08
N SER A 98 -26.26 53.62 -22.59
CA SER A 98 -26.42 53.99 -23.99
C SER A 98 -25.57 55.22 -24.36
N SER A 99 -25.49 56.20 -23.46
CA SER A 99 -24.64 57.38 -23.62
C SER A 99 -23.16 57.02 -23.64
N HIS A 100 -22.71 56.11 -22.77
CA HIS A 100 -21.31 55.66 -22.73
C HIS A 100 -20.86 54.98 -24.02
N PHE A 101 -21.73 54.16 -24.62
CA PHE A 101 -21.43 53.42 -25.85
C PHE A 101 -21.85 54.17 -27.14
N GLY A 102 -22.60 55.27 -27.03
CA GLY A 102 -23.14 56.02 -28.18
C GLY A 102 -24.17 55.25 -29.00
N ARG A 103 -24.84 54.25 -28.40
CA ARG A 103 -25.85 53.37 -29.04
C ARG A 103 -26.80 52.83 -27.98
N GLY A 104 -27.96 52.29 -28.37
CA GLY A 104 -28.88 51.66 -27.42
C GLY A 104 -28.23 50.44 -26.74
N VAL A 105 -28.05 50.50 -25.41
CA VAL A 105 -27.48 49.42 -24.59
C VAL A 105 -28.33 49.20 -23.36
N GLU A 106 -28.57 47.94 -23.04
CA GLU A 106 -29.27 47.52 -21.82
C GLU A 106 -28.51 46.40 -21.10
N ALA A 107 -28.59 46.39 -19.78
CA ALA A 107 -28.15 45.25 -18.97
C ALA A 107 -29.36 44.36 -18.66
N ARG A 108 -29.21 43.04 -18.83
CA ARG A 108 -30.27 42.08 -18.52
C ARG A 108 -29.73 40.90 -17.74
N ARG A 109 -30.55 40.37 -16.84
CA ARG A 109 -30.30 39.07 -16.21
C ARG A 109 -30.28 37.97 -17.26
N TYR A 110 -29.31 37.06 -17.18
CA TYR A 110 -29.32 35.89 -18.04
C TYR A 110 -30.56 35.02 -17.78
N GLY A 111 -31.22 34.58 -18.85
CA GLY A 111 -32.50 33.89 -18.85
C GLY A 111 -33.74 34.80 -18.96
N ALA A 112 -33.59 36.12 -18.84
CA ALA A 112 -34.71 37.07 -19.01
C ALA A 112 -35.01 37.37 -20.51
N LEU A 113 -36.26 37.70 -20.83
CA LEU A 113 -36.69 38.09 -22.18
C LEU A 113 -36.48 39.60 -22.41
N SER A 114 -36.09 40.00 -23.63
CA SER A 114 -36.20 41.42 -24.06
C SER A 114 -37.66 41.81 -24.30
N ALA A 115 -37.92 43.10 -24.51
CA ALA A 115 -39.24 43.61 -24.93
C ALA A 115 -39.75 42.93 -26.22
N ASP A 116 -38.84 42.52 -27.11
CA ASP A 116 -39.13 41.84 -28.37
C ASP A 116 -39.04 40.30 -28.28
N GLY A 117 -38.97 39.74 -27.07
CA GLY A 117 -39.02 38.30 -26.84
C GLY A 117 -37.70 37.53 -27.02
N ILE A 118 -36.55 38.21 -27.09
CA ILE A 118 -35.23 37.57 -27.22
C ILE A 118 -34.68 37.18 -25.84
N VAL A 119 -34.39 35.88 -25.64
CA VAL A 119 -33.83 35.35 -24.38
C VAL A 119 -32.37 35.82 -24.20
N ALA A 120 -32.07 36.36 -23.02
CA ALA A 120 -30.71 36.72 -22.62
C ALA A 120 -29.88 35.46 -22.32
N GLU A 121 -29.29 34.84 -23.33
CA GLU A 121 -28.45 33.65 -23.12
C GLU A 121 -27.13 33.98 -22.42
N ALA A 122 -26.78 33.18 -21.42
CA ALA A 122 -25.49 33.27 -20.75
C ALA A 122 -24.36 32.90 -21.71
N ARG A 123 -23.32 33.75 -21.75
CA ARG A 123 -22.13 33.50 -22.56
C ARG A 123 -21.28 32.33 -22.04
N TYR A 124 -21.45 31.96 -20.77
CA TYR A 124 -20.72 30.90 -20.08
C TYR A 124 -21.74 30.05 -19.33
N SER A 125 -21.72 28.71 -19.48
CA SER A 125 -22.82 27.88 -19.00
C SER A 125 -22.86 27.66 -17.48
N MET A 126 -21.75 27.89 -16.76
CA MET A 126 -21.66 28.13 -15.31
C MET A 126 -20.23 28.64 -15.06
N ALA A 127 -20.06 29.72 -14.30
CA ALA A 127 -18.75 30.31 -14.04
C ALA A 127 -18.14 29.65 -12.79
N PRO A 128 -17.13 28.76 -12.91
CA PRO A 128 -16.35 28.32 -11.76
C PRO A 128 -15.69 29.51 -11.06
N VAL A 129 -15.39 29.34 -9.77
CA VAL A 129 -14.63 30.30 -8.97
C VAL A 129 -13.23 30.43 -9.57
N HIS A 130 -12.83 31.62 -9.99
CA HIS A 130 -11.46 31.85 -10.49
C HIS A 130 -10.52 32.21 -9.33
N LEU A 131 -9.47 31.42 -9.14
CA LEU A 131 -8.42 31.66 -8.16
C LEU A 131 -7.09 31.98 -8.85
N ILE A 132 -6.42 33.04 -8.40
CA ILE A 132 -5.07 33.41 -8.83
C ILE A 132 -4.18 33.69 -7.62
N SER A 133 -2.89 33.42 -7.72
CA SER A 133 -1.93 33.83 -6.68
C SER A 133 -1.24 35.16 -7.00
N ARG A 134 -0.80 35.88 -5.97
CA ARG A 134 0.09 37.04 -6.13
C ARG A 134 1.42 36.64 -6.77
N GLN A 135 1.88 35.42 -6.54
CA GLN A 135 3.11 34.87 -7.10
C GLN A 135 2.98 34.66 -8.62
N ALA A 136 1.81 34.20 -9.11
CA ALA A 136 1.53 34.13 -10.54
C ALA A 136 1.56 35.52 -11.21
N LEU A 137 0.95 36.52 -10.57
CA LEU A 137 0.98 37.91 -11.03
C LEU A 137 2.41 38.49 -11.00
N ALA A 138 3.18 38.22 -9.95
CA ALA A 138 4.56 38.64 -9.83
C ALA A 138 5.47 37.99 -10.89
N GLN A 139 5.23 36.73 -11.24
CA GLN A 139 5.93 36.08 -12.34
C GLN A 139 5.64 36.75 -13.69
N LEU A 140 4.38 37.08 -13.96
CA LEU A 140 4.01 37.82 -15.16
C LEU A 140 4.66 39.22 -15.18
N SER A 141 4.67 39.94 -14.06
CA SER A 141 5.39 41.22 -13.92
C SER A 141 6.89 41.10 -14.21
N ARG A 142 7.55 40.00 -13.78
CA ARG A 142 8.99 39.81 -14.05
C ARG A 142 9.31 39.65 -15.53
N VAL A 143 8.44 38.98 -16.29
CA VAL A 143 8.64 38.78 -17.73
C VAL A 143 8.10 39.94 -18.57
N LEU A 144 7.26 40.80 -17.99
CA LEU A 144 6.68 41.98 -18.63
C LEU A 144 6.74 43.21 -17.70
N PRO A 145 7.95 43.72 -17.39
CA PRO A 145 8.15 44.74 -16.35
C PRO A 145 7.62 46.14 -16.70
N GLN A 146 7.29 46.38 -17.97
CA GLN A 146 6.75 47.65 -18.46
C GLN A 146 5.22 47.73 -18.36
N SER A 147 4.56 46.62 -18.05
CA SER A 147 3.10 46.52 -17.98
C SER A 147 2.58 46.61 -16.55
N ASP A 148 1.42 47.23 -16.38
CA ASP A 148 0.72 47.27 -15.10
C ASP A 148 -0.09 45.96 -14.89
N ILE A 149 0.53 45.00 -14.21
CA ILE A 149 -0.04 43.68 -13.93
C ILE A 149 -0.91 43.74 -12.67
N ASP A 150 -2.17 44.14 -12.87
CA ASP A 150 -3.18 44.23 -11.82
C ASP A 150 -4.16 43.04 -11.87
N PRO A 151 -4.56 42.45 -10.71
CA PRO A 151 -5.57 41.39 -10.64
C PRO A 151 -6.85 41.67 -11.46
N ARG A 152 -7.30 42.92 -11.53
CA ARG A 152 -8.51 43.36 -12.25
C ARG A 152 -8.49 42.91 -13.72
N ARG A 153 -7.31 42.93 -14.37
CA ARG A 153 -7.15 42.45 -15.77
C ARG A 153 -7.58 41.00 -15.96
N PHE A 154 -7.38 40.16 -14.95
CA PHE A 154 -7.60 38.70 -15.02
C PHE A 154 -8.93 38.27 -14.43
N ARG A 155 -9.65 39.19 -13.79
CA ARG A 155 -10.95 38.98 -13.16
C ARG A 155 -11.04 37.74 -12.25
N PRO A 156 -10.12 37.57 -11.27
CA PRO A 156 -10.21 36.52 -10.26
C PRO A 156 -11.38 36.79 -9.33
N ASN A 157 -11.95 35.74 -8.74
CA ASN A 157 -12.83 35.87 -7.58
C ASN A 157 -12.05 35.79 -6.27
N ILE A 158 -10.93 35.04 -6.27
CA ILE A 158 -10.06 34.85 -5.11
C ILE A 158 -8.62 35.17 -5.53
N VAL A 159 -7.97 36.05 -4.77
CA VAL A 159 -6.53 36.31 -4.84
C VAL A 159 -5.89 35.79 -3.56
N VAL A 160 -4.92 34.88 -3.70
CA VAL A 160 -4.16 34.32 -2.58
C VAL A 160 -2.72 34.80 -2.60
N ASP A 161 -2.13 34.97 -1.42
CA ASP A 161 -0.71 35.25 -1.26
C ASP A 161 -0.02 34.07 -0.59
N LEU A 162 1.05 33.57 -1.20
CA LEU A 162 1.84 32.46 -0.70
C LEU A 162 3.14 32.98 -0.05
N PRO A 163 3.60 32.39 1.05
CA PRO A 163 4.83 32.83 1.72
C PRO A 163 6.11 32.55 0.93
N SER A 164 6.04 31.69 -0.10
CA SER A 164 7.17 31.42 -1.00
C SER A 164 6.75 31.61 -2.46
N ALA A 165 7.71 32.01 -3.30
CA ALA A 165 7.51 32.18 -4.74
C ALA A 165 8.19 31.02 -5.49
N PRO A 166 7.53 29.85 -5.62
CA PRO A 166 8.10 28.73 -6.37
C PRO A 166 8.25 29.09 -7.86
N GLU A 167 9.06 28.32 -8.58
CA GLU A 167 9.08 28.37 -10.05
C GLU A 167 7.74 27.89 -10.62
N GLY A 168 7.27 28.57 -11.68
CA GLY A 168 5.98 28.29 -12.32
C GLY A 168 4.76 28.80 -11.53
N ILE A 169 3.56 28.52 -12.04
CA ILE A 169 2.30 29.02 -11.46
C ILE A 169 1.88 28.15 -10.25
N PRO A 170 1.97 28.64 -9.00
CA PRO A 170 1.82 27.79 -7.81
C PRO A 170 0.46 27.09 -7.74
N GLU A 171 -0.61 27.81 -8.03
CA GLU A 171 -1.99 27.31 -7.94
C GLU A 171 -2.29 26.15 -8.89
N TYR A 172 -1.45 25.86 -9.89
CA TYR A 172 -1.61 24.67 -10.73
C TYR A 172 -1.43 23.38 -9.93
N ASN A 173 -0.71 23.44 -8.81
CA ASN A 173 -0.61 22.31 -7.88
C ASN A 173 -1.95 22.00 -7.17
N LEU A 174 -2.94 22.90 -7.19
CA LEU A 174 -4.27 22.64 -6.61
C LEU A 174 -5.22 21.91 -7.58
N LEU A 175 -4.81 21.66 -8.82
CA LEU A 175 -5.64 20.92 -9.79
C LEU A 175 -5.89 19.48 -9.30
N GLY A 176 -7.17 19.08 -9.29
CA GLY A 176 -7.63 17.80 -8.75
C GLY A 176 -7.71 17.74 -7.22
N GLN A 177 -7.14 18.72 -6.50
CA GLN A 177 -7.08 18.72 -5.03
C GLN A 177 -8.25 19.49 -4.42
N LYS A 178 -8.76 18.99 -3.28
CA LYS A 178 -9.65 19.74 -2.40
C LYS A 178 -8.81 20.62 -1.48
N PHE A 179 -9.26 21.84 -1.24
CA PHE A 179 -8.66 22.75 -0.28
C PHE A 179 -9.75 23.56 0.42
N ARG A 180 -9.45 24.05 1.62
CA ARG A 180 -10.35 24.77 2.50
C ARG A 180 -9.90 26.22 2.63
N ILE A 181 -10.86 27.14 2.63
CA ILE A 181 -10.66 28.54 3.02
C ILE A 181 -11.80 28.90 3.98
N GLY A 182 -11.49 29.13 5.25
CA GLY A 182 -12.52 29.29 6.28
C GLY A 182 -13.40 28.04 6.37
N ASN A 183 -14.71 28.18 6.19
CA ASN A 183 -15.67 27.06 6.17
C ASN A 183 -16.00 26.55 4.76
N VAL A 184 -15.43 27.15 3.71
CA VAL A 184 -15.68 26.76 2.32
C VAL A 184 -14.67 25.69 1.90
N ILE A 185 -15.14 24.67 1.18
CA ILE A 185 -14.28 23.68 0.50
C ILE A 185 -14.40 23.87 -1.00
N LEU A 186 -13.24 24.02 -1.65
CA LEU A 186 -13.10 24.17 -3.09
C LEU A 186 -12.29 23.01 -3.67
N ARG A 187 -12.50 22.69 -4.95
CA ARG A 187 -11.63 21.78 -5.71
C ARG A 187 -11.13 22.46 -6.98
N GLY A 188 -9.82 22.44 -7.23
CA GLY A 188 -9.26 22.91 -8.49
C GLY A 188 -9.62 21.96 -9.63
N VAL A 189 -10.12 22.48 -10.75
CA VAL A 189 -10.64 21.65 -11.87
C VAL A 189 -9.89 21.83 -13.17
N SER A 190 -9.47 23.04 -13.53
CA SER A 190 -8.78 23.28 -14.80
C SER A 190 -7.98 24.58 -14.80
N HIS A 191 -7.02 24.68 -15.71
CA HIS A 191 -6.32 25.92 -15.98
C HIS A 191 -7.28 27.02 -16.46
N CYS A 192 -7.03 28.25 -16.04
CA CYS A 192 -7.89 29.37 -16.36
C CYS A 192 -7.42 30.09 -17.64
N GLY A 193 -7.96 29.69 -18.79
CA GLY A 193 -7.62 30.29 -20.09
C GLY A 193 -8.00 31.77 -20.17
N ARG A 194 -7.06 32.64 -20.56
CA ARG A 194 -7.24 34.09 -20.65
C ARG A 194 -7.55 34.54 -22.08
N CYS A 195 -8.28 35.66 -22.20
CA CYS A 195 -8.74 36.20 -23.48
C CYS A 195 -8.39 37.68 -23.62
N GLY A 196 -8.79 38.29 -24.75
CA GLY A 196 -8.55 39.71 -25.05
C GLY A 196 -9.11 40.68 -24.01
N PHE A 197 -9.96 40.24 -23.09
CA PHE A 197 -10.37 41.07 -21.95
C PHE A 197 -9.18 41.60 -21.14
N THR A 198 -8.11 40.80 -21.03
CA THR A 198 -6.87 41.18 -20.33
C THR A 198 -6.16 42.39 -20.95
N THR A 199 -6.46 42.72 -22.22
CA THR A 199 -5.84 43.81 -22.96
C THR A 199 -6.62 45.12 -22.91
N LEU A 200 -7.86 45.10 -22.41
CA LEU A 200 -8.74 46.27 -22.41
C LEU A 200 -8.39 47.23 -21.28
N ALA A 201 -8.70 48.52 -21.48
CA ALA A 201 -8.60 49.53 -20.42
C ALA A 201 -9.68 49.29 -19.34
N GLN A 202 -9.34 49.52 -18.07
CA GLN A 202 -10.23 49.27 -16.93
C GLN A 202 -10.02 50.32 -15.83
N GLY A 203 -10.91 51.32 -15.79
CA GLY A 203 -10.70 52.50 -14.95
C GLY A 203 -9.36 53.17 -15.27
N GLU A 204 -8.49 53.27 -14.28
CA GLU A 204 -7.14 53.84 -14.42
C GLU A 204 -6.14 52.92 -15.17
N LEU A 205 -6.48 51.65 -15.40
CA LEU A 205 -5.60 50.72 -16.10
C LEU A 205 -5.66 50.97 -17.62
N PRO A 206 -4.56 51.31 -18.30
CA PRO A 206 -4.56 51.52 -19.75
C PRO A 206 -4.77 50.20 -20.51
N ALA A 207 -5.18 50.30 -21.77
CA ALA A 207 -5.18 49.15 -22.67
C ALA A 207 -3.75 48.63 -22.88
N ASP A 208 -3.57 47.30 -22.82
CA ASP A 208 -2.25 46.67 -22.89
C ASP A 208 -2.31 45.32 -23.64
N PRO A 209 -2.08 45.32 -24.96
CA PRO A 209 -2.06 44.10 -25.77
C PRO A 209 -0.92 43.13 -25.42
N ASP A 210 0.17 43.62 -24.83
CA ASP A 210 1.37 42.81 -24.56
C ASP A 210 1.16 41.83 -23.42
N VAL A 211 0.20 42.09 -22.52
CA VAL A 211 -0.25 41.14 -21.50
C VAL A 211 -0.72 39.84 -22.12
N LEU A 212 -1.67 39.89 -23.08
CA LEU A 212 -2.20 38.68 -23.70
C LEU A 212 -1.14 37.99 -24.58
N ARG A 213 -0.33 38.77 -25.31
CA ARG A 213 0.77 38.22 -26.12
C ARG A 213 1.73 37.41 -25.24
N THR A 214 2.14 37.97 -24.11
CA THR A 214 3.04 37.31 -23.16
C THR A 214 2.42 36.05 -22.55
N LEU A 215 1.12 36.10 -22.21
CA LEU A 215 0.40 34.91 -21.72
C LEU A 215 0.39 33.79 -22.75
N VAL A 216 0.14 34.10 -24.02
CA VAL A 216 0.18 33.11 -25.11
C VAL A 216 1.58 32.53 -25.26
N ASP A 217 2.61 33.38 -25.31
CA ASP A 217 3.98 32.99 -25.62
C ASP A 217 4.69 32.24 -24.47
N ARG A 218 4.35 32.57 -23.21
CA ARG A 218 5.09 32.09 -22.02
C ARG A 218 4.26 31.25 -21.05
N PHE A 219 2.94 31.38 -21.08
CA PHE A 219 2.04 30.74 -20.10
C PHE A 219 0.94 29.89 -20.77
N GLN A 220 1.11 29.52 -22.04
CA GLN A 220 0.13 28.72 -22.80
C GLN A 220 -1.29 29.31 -22.75
N ARG A 221 -1.39 30.65 -22.72
CA ARG A 221 -2.63 31.41 -22.61
C ARG A 221 -3.39 31.21 -21.28
N ASN A 222 -2.75 30.67 -20.23
CA ASN A 222 -3.38 30.42 -18.94
C ASN A 222 -2.78 31.30 -17.84
N LEU A 223 -3.62 31.71 -16.88
CA LEU A 223 -3.16 32.32 -15.63
C LEU A 223 -4.24 32.13 -14.56
N GLY A 224 -3.88 31.54 -13.42
CA GLY A 224 -4.85 31.08 -12.42
C GLY A 224 -5.52 29.75 -12.77
N ILE A 225 -6.41 29.30 -11.88
CA ILE A 225 -7.20 28.08 -12.03
C ILE A 225 -8.70 28.35 -11.84
N TYR A 226 -9.53 27.49 -12.44
CA TYR A 226 -10.93 27.39 -12.10
C TYR A 226 -11.14 26.38 -10.98
N CYS A 227 -12.05 26.71 -10.07
CA CYS A 227 -12.43 25.89 -8.92
C CYS A 227 -13.94 25.68 -8.89
N VAL A 228 -14.36 24.52 -8.40
CA VAL A 228 -15.76 24.23 -8.06
C VAL A 228 -15.96 24.27 -6.55
N VAL A 229 -17.17 24.64 -6.13
CA VAL A 229 -17.56 24.70 -4.72
C VAL A 229 -18.07 23.31 -4.30
N GLU A 230 -17.36 22.68 -3.37
CA GLU A 230 -17.73 21.38 -2.80
C GLU A 230 -18.51 21.56 -1.49
N THR A 231 -18.28 22.68 -0.78
CA THR A 231 -19.03 23.05 0.42
C THR A 231 -19.25 24.55 0.39
N GLU A 232 -20.52 24.96 0.38
CA GLU A 232 -20.96 26.36 0.37
C GLU A 232 -20.57 27.08 1.67
N GLY A 233 -20.46 28.40 1.60
CA GLY A 233 -20.10 29.20 2.77
C GLY A 233 -19.71 30.63 2.41
N THR A 234 -19.04 31.31 3.33
CA THR A 234 -18.60 32.70 3.13
C THR A 234 -17.10 32.81 3.30
N LEU A 235 -16.44 33.31 2.26
CA LEU A 235 -15.03 33.67 2.29
C LEU A 235 -14.85 35.05 2.90
N GLN A 236 -13.74 35.26 3.59
CA GLN A 236 -13.30 36.56 4.08
C GLN A 236 -11.83 36.79 3.74
N VAL A 237 -11.46 38.04 3.46
CA VAL A 237 -10.05 38.43 3.33
C VAL A 237 -9.31 38.14 4.64
N GLY A 238 -8.08 37.65 4.56
CA GLY A 238 -7.27 37.24 5.70
C GLY A 238 -7.43 35.77 6.11
N GLN A 239 -8.41 35.05 5.57
CA GLN A 239 -8.53 33.60 5.81
C GLN A 239 -7.39 32.82 5.16
N ARG A 240 -6.95 31.76 5.84
CA ARG A 240 -5.91 30.86 5.33
C ARG A 240 -6.49 29.88 4.31
N LEU A 241 -5.70 29.60 3.27
CA LEU A 241 -5.90 28.45 2.40
C LEU A 241 -5.20 27.26 3.01
N GLU A 242 -5.95 26.19 3.27
CA GLU A 242 -5.43 24.96 3.83
C GLU A 242 -5.75 23.79 2.93
N ILE A 243 -4.77 22.98 2.60
CA ILE A 243 -4.99 21.69 1.95
C ILE A 243 -5.23 20.67 3.07
N PRO A 244 -6.43 20.07 3.18
CA PRO A 244 -6.69 19.03 4.17
C PRO A 244 -5.63 17.93 4.01
N ARG A 245 -4.79 17.74 5.03
CA ARG A 245 -3.87 16.60 5.03
C ARG A 245 -4.73 15.34 5.20
N PRO A 246 -4.66 14.37 4.28
CA PRO A 246 -5.33 13.10 4.52
C PRO A 246 -4.75 12.49 5.80
N ARG A 247 -5.63 12.08 6.73
CA ARG A 247 -5.21 11.32 7.92
C ARG A 247 -4.47 10.05 7.46
N PRO A 248 -3.37 9.66 8.12
CA PRO A 248 -2.55 8.54 7.68
C PRO A 248 -3.27 7.20 7.87
N ILE A 249 -2.87 6.21 7.08
CA ILE A 249 -3.04 4.81 7.48
C ILE A 249 -1.92 4.50 8.45
N VAL A 250 -2.28 4.10 9.68
CA VAL A 250 -1.30 3.75 10.71
C VAL A 250 -1.26 2.25 10.90
N ILE A 251 -0.04 1.70 10.94
CA ILE A 251 0.25 0.29 11.18
C ILE A 251 1.04 0.20 12.48
N VAL A 252 0.48 -0.46 13.49
CA VAL A 252 1.08 -0.64 14.81
C VAL A 252 1.67 -2.03 14.93
N GLY A 253 2.98 -2.12 14.91
CA GLY A 253 3.76 -3.36 14.91
C GLY A 253 4.67 -3.45 13.69
N ALA A 254 5.94 -3.11 13.86
CA ALA A 254 6.98 -3.15 12.82
C ALA A 254 7.62 -4.55 12.67
N GLY A 255 6.80 -5.61 12.71
CA GLY A 255 7.22 -6.99 12.38
C GLY A 255 6.87 -7.36 10.95
N GLN A 256 6.97 -8.66 10.61
CA GLN A 256 6.68 -9.20 9.27
C GLN A 256 5.33 -8.72 8.72
N ALA A 257 4.25 -8.86 9.50
CA ALA A 257 2.90 -8.51 9.06
C ALA A 257 2.76 -6.99 8.78
N GLY A 258 3.32 -6.14 9.64
CA GLY A 258 3.24 -4.69 9.47
C GLY A 258 4.09 -4.19 8.30
N ALA A 259 5.30 -4.71 8.13
CA ALA A 259 6.15 -4.42 6.99
C ALA A 259 5.48 -4.83 5.67
N MET A 260 4.89 -6.04 5.62
CA MET A 260 4.13 -6.51 4.46
C MET A 260 2.92 -5.63 4.17
N ALA A 261 2.15 -5.21 5.18
CA ALA A 261 1.01 -4.30 5.00
C ALA A 261 1.45 -2.95 4.42
N ALA A 262 2.53 -2.37 4.96
CA ALA A 262 3.07 -1.09 4.49
C ALA A 262 3.55 -1.17 3.03
N ARG A 263 4.27 -2.25 2.68
CA ARG A 263 4.72 -2.52 1.30
C ARG A 263 3.54 -2.71 0.36
N THR A 264 2.56 -3.54 0.75
CA THR A 264 1.39 -3.83 -0.08
C THR A 264 0.55 -2.58 -0.36
N LEU A 265 0.43 -1.64 0.58
CA LEU A 265 -0.24 -0.36 0.34
C LEU A 265 0.38 0.38 -0.85
N ARG A 266 1.71 0.41 -0.91
CA ARG A 266 2.44 1.10 -1.98
C ARG A 266 2.39 0.34 -3.31
N GLU A 267 2.55 -0.99 -3.26
CA GLU A 267 2.40 -1.90 -4.41
C GLU A 267 1.03 -1.73 -5.08
N LEU A 268 -0.04 -1.63 -4.28
CA LEU A 268 -1.43 -1.50 -4.77
C LEU A 268 -1.85 -0.05 -5.05
N GLY A 269 -0.91 0.89 -5.11
CA GLY A 269 -1.17 2.24 -5.62
C GLY A 269 -1.63 3.26 -4.57
N TYR A 270 -1.67 2.94 -3.27
CA TYR A 270 -1.99 3.93 -2.25
C TYR A 270 -0.88 5.00 -2.18
N ARG A 271 -1.26 6.28 -2.30
CA ARG A 271 -0.34 7.44 -2.29
C ARG A 271 -0.55 8.37 -1.09
N GLY A 272 -1.48 8.04 -0.18
CA GLY A 272 -1.65 8.79 1.06
C GLY A 272 -0.54 8.49 2.09
N PRO A 273 -0.50 9.23 3.20
CA PRO A 273 0.52 9.06 4.23
C PRO A 273 0.35 7.70 4.94
N VAL A 274 1.47 7.02 5.18
CA VAL A 274 1.54 5.74 5.88
C VAL A 274 2.52 5.86 7.03
N HIS A 275 2.12 5.44 8.22
CA HIS A 275 2.98 5.36 9.40
C HIS A 275 3.13 3.90 9.80
N LEU A 276 4.36 3.40 9.89
CA LEU A 276 4.68 2.08 10.41
C LEU A 276 5.41 2.25 11.73
N ILE A 277 4.78 1.83 12.83
CA ILE A 277 5.23 2.13 14.18
C ILE A 277 5.67 0.84 14.88
N GLY A 278 6.92 0.81 15.34
CA GLY A 278 7.55 -0.32 16.03
C GLY A 278 8.01 0.05 17.43
N ASN A 279 7.87 -0.89 18.37
CA ASN A 279 8.38 -0.76 19.73
C ASN A 279 9.84 -1.23 19.89
N GLU A 280 10.41 -1.90 18.88
CA GLU A 280 11.83 -2.24 18.85
C GLU A 280 12.63 -1.09 18.21
N ALA A 281 13.85 -0.84 18.69
CA ALA A 281 14.77 0.17 18.15
C ALA A 281 15.46 -0.27 16.83
N ARG A 282 14.88 -1.25 16.13
CA ARG A 282 15.46 -1.90 14.95
C ARG A 282 14.45 -1.92 13.81
N PRO A 283 14.88 -1.77 12.54
CA PRO A 283 14.02 -1.95 11.39
C PRO A 283 13.35 -3.34 11.39
N PRO A 284 12.20 -3.51 10.71
CA PRO A 284 11.54 -4.80 10.59
C PRO A 284 12.47 -5.91 10.07
N TYR A 285 12.49 -7.05 10.75
CA TYR A 285 13.29 -8.23 10.40
C TYR A 285 12.49 -9.53 10.53
N GLU A 286 12.99 -10.59 9.88
CA GLU A 286 12.42 -11.92 9.93
C GLU A 286 12.87 -12.66 11.20
N ARG A 287 11.89 -13.09 12.01
CA ARG A 287 12.13 -13.80 13.27
C ARG A 287 12.52 -15.29 13.18
N PRO A 288 12.28 -16.05 12.09
CA PRO A 288 12.62 -17.48 12.05
C PRO A 288 14.10 -17.81 12.31
N GLU A 289 15.02 -16.91 12.00
CA GLU A 289 16.46 -17.13 12.19
C GLU A 289 16.92 -17.00 13.65
N LEU A 290 16.12 -16.37 14.52
CA LEU A 290 16.49 -16.12 15.92
C LEU A 290 16.78 -17.41 16.71
N SER A 291 16.04 -18.47 16.45
CA SER A 291 16.22 -19.78 17.08
C SER A 291 17.21 -20.68 16.34
N LYS A 292 17.29 -20.57 15.01
CA LYS A 292 18.14 -21.42 14.15
C LYS A 292 19.63 -21.05 14.23
N ALA A 293 19.90 -19.75 14.38
CA ALA A 293 21.24 -19.19 14.38
C ALA A 293 21.71 -18.72 15.78
N LEU A 294 20.97 -19.05 16.85
CA LEU A 294 21.12 -18.54 18.21
C LEU A 294 22.58 -18.47 18.73
N PHE A 295 23.43 -19.44 18.39
CA PHE A 295 24.85 -19.48 18.81
C PHE A 295 25.86 -19.37 17.66
N ARG A 296 25.40 -19.17 16.42
CA ARG A 296 26.24 -19.00 15.22
C ARG A 296 26.32 -17.54 14.75
N GLY A 297 25.57 -16.65 15.39
CA GLY A 297 25.33 -15.29 14.93
C GLY A 297 24.09 -15.25 14.06
N VAL A 298 23.11 -14.44 14.46
CA VAL A 298 21.85 -14.28 13.72
C VAL A 298 22.12 -13.39 12.49
N PRO A 299 21.85 -13.87 11.26
CA PRO A 299 22.03 -13.07 10.06
C PRO A 299 21.04 -11.89 10.01
N ASP A 300 21.40 -10.83 9.31
CA ASP A 300 20.50 -9.73 8.99
C ASP A 300 19.48 -10.19 7.94
N THR A 301 18.25 -10.43 8.39
CA THR A 301 17.12 -10.83 7.57
C THR A 301 16.08 -9.72 7.59
N ASP A 302 16.29 -8.66 6.80
CA ASP A 302 15.41 -7.50 6.82
C ASP A 302 14.06 -7.84 6.17
N ALA A 303 12.98 -7.61 6.92
CA ALA A 303 11.63 -7.60 6.38
C ALA A 303 11.32 -6.27 5.67
N MET A 304 11.95 -5.17 6.14
CA MET A 304 11.97 -3.85 5.50
C MET A 304 13.15 -3.03 6.03
N THR A 305 13.94 -2.44 5.14
CA THR A 305 15.07 -1.56 5.53
C THR A 305 14.61 -0.11 5.70
N LEU A 306 15.44 0.72 6.34
CA LEU A 306 15.20 2.18 6.43
C LEU A 306 15.20 2.83 5.04
N ASP A 307 16.11 2.41 4.16
CA ASP A 307 16.20 2.92 2.79
C ASP A 307 14.99 2.51 1.96
N GLU A 308 14.52 1.27 2.10
CA GLU A 308 13.28 0.81 1.46
C GLU A 308 12.10 1.64 1.95
N ALA A 309 11.90 1.79 3.27
CA ALA A 309 10.82 2.59 3.84
C ALA A 309 10.83 4.03 3.30
N LYS A 310 12.01 4.67 3.26
CA LYS A 310 12.17 6.01 2.70
C LYS A 310 11.84 6.05 1.21
N SER A 311 12.30 5.08 0.42
CA SER A 311 12.03 5.00 -1.02
C SER A 311 10.54 4.82 -1.33
N LEU A 312 9.83 4.14 -0.42
CA LEU A 312 8.39 3.88 -0.47
C LEU A 312 7.55 4.99 0.18
N ASP A 313 8.16 6.09 0.66
CA ASP A 313 7.46 7.16 1.39
C ASP A 313 6.64 6.62 2.58
N ILE A 314 7.24 5.70 3.35
CA ILE A 314 6.70 5.16 4.59
C ILE A 314 7.42 5.84 5.75
N ASP A 315 6.65 6.47 6.64
CA ASP A 315 7.17 7.03 7.88
C ASP A 315 7.34 5.89 8.90
N LEU A 316 8.54 5.31 8.93
CA LEU A 316 8.92 4.25 9.84
C LEU A 316 9.42 4.84 11.17
N ARG A 317 8.67 4.58 12.24
CA ARG A 317 8.98 5.06 13.60
C ARG A 317 9.37 3.88 14.47
N LEU A 318 10.64 3.86 14.87
CA LEU A 318 11.22 2.84 15.73
C LEU A 318 11.28 3.33 17.17
N ASP A 319 11.40 2.41 18.12
CA ASP A 319 11.40 2.72 19.57
C ASP A 319 10.23 3.62 20.00
N SER A 320 9.08 3.45 19.33
CA SER A 320 7.90 4.30 19.48
C SER A 320 6.72 3.40 19.81
N GLY A 321 6.57 3.04 21.08
CA GLY A 321 5.44 2.23 21.53
C GLY A 321 4.11 2.97 21.38
N VAL A 322 3.05 2.28 20.95
CA VAL A 322 1.67 2.78 21.02
C VAL A 322 1.05 2.25 22.31
N VAL A 323 0.57 3.15 23.16
CA VAL A 323 0.06 2.81 24.51
C VAL A 323 -1.46 2.88 24.61
N ALA A 324 -2.13 3.63 23.72
CA ALA A 324 -3.58 3.71 23.70
C ALA A 324 -4.10 3.93 22.28
N VAL A 325 -5.32 3.46 22.02
CA VAL A 325 -6.10 3.75 20.81
C VAL A 325 -7.49 4.18 21.26
N ASP A 326 -7.94 5.33 20.75
CA ASP A 326 -9.29 5.82 20.89
C ASP A 326 -10.01 5.70 19.53
N PRO A 327 -10.91 4.71 19.37
CA PRO A 327 -11.63 4.51 18.12
C PRO A 327 -12.63 5.62 17.79
N ASP A 328 -13.17 6.33 18.80
CA ASP A 328 -14.21 7.33 18.62
C ASP A 328 -13.64 8.61 18.00
N THR A 329 -12.46 9.02 18.48
CA THR A 329 -11.73 10.16 17.92
C THR A 329 -10.78 9.78 16.79
N SER A 330 -10.61 8.48 16.52
CA SER A 330 -9.63 7.94 15.56
C SER A 330 -8.19 8.42 15.85
N GLN A 331 -7.81 8.41 17.13
CA GLN A 331 -6.49 8.79 17.60
C GLN A 331 -5.77 7.64 18.29
N LEU A 332 -4.45 7.67 18.24
CA LEU A 332 -3.58 6.79 19.01
C LEU A 332 -2.62 7.64 19.84
N THR A 333 -2.26 7.13 21.02
CA THR A 333 -1.30 7.75 21.93
C THR A 333 0.00 6.95 21.90
N LEU A 334 1.11 7.65 21.65
CA LEU A 334 2.46 7.11 21.72
C LEU A 334 2.99 7.09 23.15
N ALA A 335 4.04 6.31 23.40
CA ALA A 335 4.67 6.16 24.70
C ALA A 335 5.29 7.46 25.24
N ASP A 336 5.64 8.40 24.35
CA ASP A 336 6.13 9.74 24.70
C ASP A 336 4.99 10.74 25.04
N GLY A 337 3.73 10.29 24.97
CA GLY A 337 2.54 11.10 25.21
C GLY A 337 2.01 11.84 23.98
N ASN A 338 2.69 11.77 22.83
CA ASN A 338 2.20 12.39 21.60
C ASN A 338 0.99 11.63 21.03
N SER A 339 0.06 12.37 20.43
CA SER A 339 -1.11 11.79 19.74
C SER A 339 -0.95 11.82 18.23
N LEU A 340 -1.48 10.81 17.56
CA LEU A 340 -1.56 10.75 16.09
C LEU A 340 -2.97 10.38 15.65
N ASP A 341 -3.50 11.14 14.69
CA ASP A 341 -4.74 10.79 14.02
C ASP A 341 -4.51 9.64 13.02
N PHE A 342 -5.53 8.82 12.79
CA PHE A 342 -5.53 7.83 11.70
C PHE A 342 -6.83 7.86 10.90
N ALA A 343 -6.75 7.55 9.60
CA ALA A 343 -7.90 7.27 8.74
C ALA A 343 -8.32 5.80 8.82
N ARG A 344 -7.32 4.92 8.99
CA ARG A 344 -7.44 3.48 9.23
C ARG A 344 -6.28 3.04 10.10
N LEU A 345 -6.52 2.04 10.93
CA LEU A 345 -5.53 1.44 11.82
C LEU A 345 -5.38 -0.05 11.50
N VAL A 346 -4.14 -0.52 11.41
CA VAL A 346 -3.80 -1.94 11.33
C VAL A 346 -3.00 -2.32 12.57
N ILE A 347 -3.55 -3.19 13.41
CA ILE A 347 -2.88 -3.73 14.60
C ILE A 347 -2.14 -5.01 14.18
N ALA A 348 -0.82 -4.92 14.11
CA ALA A 348 0.12 -5.97 13.71
C ALA A 348 1.14 -6.25 14.84
N THR A 349 0.70 -6.14 16.10
CA THR A 349 1.53 -6.21 17.31
C THR A 349 2.09 -7.60 17.63
N GLY A 350 1.66 -8.61 16.88
CA GLY A 350 2.10 -9.99 17.02
C GLY A 350 1.86 -10.57 18.43
N GLY A 351 2.91 -11.15 19.02
CA GLY A 351 2.84 -11.72 20.36
C GLY A 351 4.18 -11.73 21.08
N ARG A 352 4.13 -12.08 22.36
CA ARG A 352 5.25 -12.19 23.30
C ARG A 352 5.43 -13.62 23.80
N ALA A 353 6.67 -14.02 24.08
CA ALA A 353 6.95 -15.34 24.64
C ALA A 353 6.22 -15.52 25.98
N ARG A 354 5.59 -16.68 26.17
CA ARG A 354 4.88 -16.99 27.41
C ARG A 354 5.86 -17.52 28.45
N ASN A 355 5.94 -16.84 29.59
CA ASN A 355 6.58 -17.35 30.79
C ASN A 355 5.50 -17.76 31.82
N PRO A 356 5.26 -19.07 32.04
CA PRO A 356 4.28 -19.54 33.01
C PRO A 356 4.82 -19.58 34.44
N MET A 357 6.10 -19.25 34.66
CA MET A 357 6.75 -19.30 35.96
C MET A 357 6.91 -17.89 36.55
N ALA A 358 6.89 -17.79 37.87
CA ALA A 358 7.24 -16.56 38.59
C ALA A 358 8.75 -16.29 38.61
N THR A 359 9.56 -17.33 38.41
CA THR A 359 11.02 -17.25 38.44
C THR A 359 11.54 -16.40 37.29
N THR A 360 12.30 -15.36 37.63
CA THR A 360 12.94 -14.42 36.70
C THR A 360 14.39 -14.20 37.11
N GLY A 361 15.21 -13.63 36.22
CA GLY A 361 16.61 -13.31 36.53
C GLY A 361 17.50 -13.35 35.29
N PRO A 362 18.80 -12.99 35.42
CA PRO A 362 19.74 -12.96 34.31
C PRO A 362 19.99 -14.34 33.68
N ARG A 363 19.76 -15.42 34.44
CA ARG A 363 19.90 -16.82 33.99
C ARG A 363 18.62 -17.43 33.45
N VAL A 364 17.51 -16.69 33.47
CA VAL A 364 16.22 -17.14 32.92
C VAL A 364 15.90 -16.28 31.71
N ARG A 365 15.73 -16.92 30.56
CA ARG A 365 15.54 -16.24 29.28
C ARG A 365 14.32 -16.80 28.56
N THR A 366 13.69 -15.94 27.77
CA THR A 366 12.75 -16.30 26.70
C THR A 366 13.37 -15.93 25.37
N LEU A 367 12.80 -16.41 24.26
CA LEU A 367 13.28 -16.08 22.91
C LEU A 367 12.12 -15.59 22.03
N ARG A 368 12.14 -14.30 21.66
CA ARG A 368 11.19 -13.72 20.69
C ARG A 368 11.79 -12.60 19.84
N THR A 369 12.70 -11.83 20.42
CA THR A 369 13.35 -10.67 19.79
C THR A 369 14.81 -10.98 19.47
N ARG A 370 15.42 -10.15 18.62
CA ARG A 370 16.85 -10.22 18.35
C ARG A 370 17.68 -9.94 19.60
N ASP A 371 17.22 -9.05 20.48
CA ASP A 371 17.90 -8.76 21.73
C ASP A 371 17.86 -9.96 22.69
N ASP A 372 16.75 -10.72 22.72
CA ASP A 372 16.69 -12.00 23.44
C ASP A 372 17.74 -12.98 22.93
N ALA A 373 17.80 -13.16 21.60
CA ALA A 373 18.73 -14.09 20.95
C ALA A 373 20.19 -13.71 21.27
N GLN A 374 20.50 -12.41 21.15
CA GLN A 374 21.83 -11.87 21.47
C GLN A 374 22.18 -12.06 22.95
N ALA A 375 21.24 -11.81 23.87
CA ALA A 375 21.46 -11.99 25.30
C ALA A 375 21.73 -13.46 25.68
N ILE A 376 21.05 -14.41 25.03
CA ILE A 376 21.30 -15.84 25.23
C ILE A 376 22.67 -16.24 24.67
N ALA A 377 23.01 -15.77 23.46
CA ALA A 377 24.29 -16.06 22.81
C ALA A 377 25.48 -15.55 23.64
N LEU A 378 25.40 -14.29 24.11
CA LEU A 378 26.45 -13.64 24.88
C LEU A 378 26.67 -14.27 26.26
N ALA A 379 25.63 -14.89 26.83
CA ALA A 379 25.77 -15.60 28.10
C ALA A 379 26.60 -16.88 27.97
N ALA A 380 26.73 -17.43 26.75
CA ALA A 380 27.56 -18.59 26.42
C ALA A 380 27.50 -19.73 27.47
N PRO A 381 26.30 -20.25 27.81
CA PRO A 381 26.18 -21.28 28.84
C PRO A 381 26.88 -22.56 28.39
N ARG A 382 27.53 -23.28 29.33
CA ARG A 382 28.06 -24.62 29.07
C ARG A 382 26.97 -25.68 29.24
N ARG A 383 26.01 -25.42 30.14
CA ARG A 383 24.81 -26.24 30.38
C ARG A 383 23.55 -25.39 30.25
N LEU A 384 22.62 -25.82 29.41
CA LEU A 384 21.35 -25.15 29.11
C LEU A 384 20.17 -26.06 29.42
N LEU A 385 19.28 -25.62 30.31
CA LEU A 385 17.95 -26.19 30.46
C LEU A 385 16.98 -25.51 29.51
N ILE A 386 16.12 -26.28 28.85
CA ILE A 386 15.04 -25.76 28.02
C ILE A 386 13.72 -26.28 28.55
N LEU A 387 12.82 -25.38 28.93
CA LEU A 387 11.45 -25.70 29.33
C LEU A 387 10.50 -25.51 28.15
N GLY A 388 9.99 -26.61 27.60
CA GLY A 388 9.08 -26.62 26.46
C GLY A 388 9.49 -27.65 25.40
N GLY A 389 8.50 -28.12 24.63
CA GLY A 389 8.70 -29.13 23.58
C GLY A 389 8.11 -28.72 22.23
N GLY A 390 7.98 -27.41 21.96
CA GLY A 390 7.52 -26.89 20.67
C GLY A 390 8.67 -26.58 19.71
N TRP A 391 8.36 -26.03 18.53
CA TRP A 391 9.33 -25.72 17.47
C TRP A 391 10.53 -24.91 17.96
N ILE A 392 10.30 -23.78 18.64
CA ILE A 392 11.38 -22.93 19.15
C ILE A 392 12.27 -23.66 20.15
N ALA A 393 11.70 -24.50 21.01
CA ALA A 393 12.47 -25.29 21.98
C ALA A 393 13.40 -26.27 21.26
N MET A 394 12.88 -26.96 20.24
CA MET A 394 13.64 -27.92 19.45
C MET A 394 14.72 -27.23 18.60
N GLU A 395 14.42 -26.11 17.94
CA GLU A 395 15.42 -25.37 17.17
C GLU A 395 16.55 -24.82 18.06
N ALA A 396 16.20 -24.24 19.21
CA ALA A 396 17.19 -23.75 20.18
C ALA A 396 18.05 -24.88 20.76
N ALA A 397 17.45 -26.03 21.06
CA ALA A 397 18.16 -27.23 21.52
C ALA A 397 19.18 -27.71 20.48
N ALA A 398 18.77 -27.76 19.21
CA ALA A 398 19.64 -28.15 18.10
C ALA A 398 20.80 -27.15 17.90
N ALA A 399 20.50 -25.85 17.93
CA ALA A 399 21.51 -24.80 17.81
C ALA A 399 22.51 -24.83 18.99
N ALA A 400 22.04 -25.04 20.22
CA ALA A 400 22.89 -25.15 21.41
C ALA A 400 23.82 -26.37 21.35
N ARG A 401 23.30 -27.56 21.00
CA ARG A 401 24.14 -28.76 20.85
C ARG A 401 25.17 -28.62 19.74
N ALA A 402 24.81 -28.02 18.61
CA ALA A 402 25.76 -27.76 17.53
C ALA A 402 26.90 -26.82 17.96
N ALA A 403 26.67 -25.96 18.97
CA ALA A 403 27.68 -25.12 19.59
C ALA A 403 28.46 -25.80 20.74
N GLY A 404 28.23 -27.09 20.99
CA GLY A 404 28.93 -27.87 22.03
C GLY A 404 28.41 -27.65 23.45
N ILE A 405 27.23 -27.06 23.62
CA ILE A 405 26.59 -26.81 24.91
C ILE A 405 25.85 -28.07 25.37
N ASP A 406 25.92 -28.46 26.63
CA ASP A 406 25.12 -29.56 27.19
C ASP A 406 23.67 -29.14 27.40
N VAL A 407 22.72 -29.89 26.82
CA VAL A 407 21.31 -29.48 26.76
C VAL A 407 20.41 -30.57 27.33
N THR A 408 19.55 -30.14 28.27
CA THR A 408 18.42 -30.93 28.75
C THR A 408 17.11 -30.23 28.39
N VAL A 409 16.19 -30.95 27.76
CA VAL A 409 14.87 -30.44 27.36
C VAL A 409 13.81 -31.09 28.24
N LEU A 410 13.03 -30.26 28.93
CA LEU A 410 11.99 -30.66 29.86
C LEU A 410 10.61 -30.36 29.24
N VAL A 411 9.82 -31.40 29.02
CA VAL A 411 8.52 -31.33 28.35
C VAL A 411 7.45 -31.90 29.27
N ARG A 412 6.46 -31.08 29.62
CA ARG A 412 5.30 -31.52 30.43
C ARG A 412 4.42 -32.54 29.71
N GLY A 413 4.29 -32.43 28.39
CA GLY A 413 3.49 -33.33 27.58
C GLY A 413 4.18 -34.67 27.33
N PRO A 414 3.42 -35.70 26.91
CA PRO A 414 3.96 -37.04 26.67
C PRO A 414 4.84 -37.14 25.42
N ALA A 415 4.82 -36.13 24.53
CA ALA A 415 5.62 -36.06 23.32
C ALA A 415 5.95 -34.60 22.94
N LEU A 416 6.97 -34.44 22.09
CA LEU A 416 7.29 -33.16 21.44
C LEU A 416 6.11 -32.71 20.56
N ALA A 417 5.80 -31.43 20.57
CA ALA A 417 4.72 -30.81 19.80
C ALA A 417 3.36 -31.56 19.83
N HIS A 418 3.07 -32.33 20.90
CA HIS A 418 1.92 -33.25 21.01
C HIS A 418 0.53 -32.62 20.83
N ARG A 419 0.42 -31.28 20.85
CA ARG A 419 -0.85 -30.57 20.58
C ARG A 419 -1.10 -30.35 19.10
N LEU A 420 -0.04 -30.38 18.30
CA LEU A 420 -0.03 -30.02 16.89
C LEU A 420 0.25 -31.25 16.03
N LEU A 421 1.21 -32.09 16.43
CA LEU A 421 1.69 -33.18 15.61
C LEU A 421 1.11 -34.53 16.04
N PRO A 422 0.79 -35.40 15.07
CA PRO A 422 0.53 -36.81 15.34
C PRO A 422 1.73 -37.50 16.01
N ARG A 423 1.43 -38.56 16.76
CA ARG A 423 2.41 -39.25 17.61
C ARG A 423 3.63 -39.77 16.84
N GLY A 424 3.43 -40.37 15.66
CA GLY A 424 4.53 -40.93 14.85
C GLY A 424 5.58 -39.89 14.45
N VAL A 425 5.14 -38.68 14.07
CA VAL A 425 6.05 -37.56 13.76
C VAL A 425 6.78 -37.09 15.01
N SER A 426 6.06 -36.97 16.13
CA SER A 426 6.61 -36.54 17.41
C SER A 426 7.70 -37.49 17.92
N ASP A 427 7.49 -38.80 17.77
CA ASP A 427 8.45 -39.84 18.15
C ASP A 427 9.70 -39.81 17.24
N HIS A 428 9.53 -39.56 15.93
CA HIS A 428 10.66 -39.36 15.02
C HIS A 428 11.53 -38.16 15.42
N LEU A 429 10.91 -37.02 15.75
CA LEU A 429 11.63 -35.83 16.23
C LEU A 429 12.32 -36.10 17.58
N ALA A 430 11.68 -36.83 18.50
CA ALA A 430 12.28 -37.20 19.77
C ALA A 430 13.52 -38.09 19.59
N ALA A 431 13.47 -39.04 18.64
CA ALA A 431 14.61 -39.88 18.28
C ALA A 431 15.75 -39.05 17.69
N LEU A 432 15.46 -38.11 16.78
CA LEU A 432 16.43 -37.18 16.19
C LEU A 432 17.17 -36.36 17.26
N HIS A 433 16.45 -35.82 18.24
CA HIS A 433 17.06 -35.04 19.32
C HIS A 433 17.95 -35.89 20.23
N ARG A 434 17.48 -37.09 20.61
CA ARG A 434 18.25 -38.01 21.45
C ARG A 434 19.51 -38.50 20.75
N SER A 435 19.46 -38.78 19.45
CA SER A 435 20.64 -39.24 18.69
C SER A 435 21.75 -38.18 18.62
N HIS A 436 21.41 -36.90 18.78
CA HIS A 436 22.35 -35.78 18.88
C HIS A 436 22.75 -35.41 20.32
N GLY A 437 22.42 -36.27 21.29
CA GLY A 437 22.86 -36.14 22.68
C GLY A 437 22.05 -35.15 23.52
N ILE A 438 20.81 -34.83 23.14
CA ILE A 438 19.88 -34.11 24.01
C ILE A 438 19.38 -35.04 25.13
N ASP A 439 19.49 -34.60 26.40
CA ASP A 439 18.73 -35.22 27.50
C ASP A 439 17.27 -34.78 27.41
N LEU A 440 16.45 -35.55 26.67
CA LEU A 440 15.04 -35.25 26.43
C LEU A 440 14.14 -35.97 27.43
N ARG A 441 13.55 -35.21 28.35
CA ARG A 441 12.63 -35.70 29.38
C ARG A 441 11.20 -35.28 29.07
N LEU A 442 10.37 -36.28 28.75
CA LEU A 442 8.95 -36.12 28.38
C LEU A 442 8.05 -36.49 29.56
N GLY A 443 6.87 -35.90 29.65
CA GLY A 443 5.90 -36.17 30.72
C GLY A 443 6.32 -35.68 32.11
N VAL A 444 7.32 -34.78 32.19
CA VAL A 444 7.90 -34.33 33.46
C VAL A 444 7.46 -32.92 33.83
N THR A 445 7.28 -32.68 35.12
CA THR A 445 7.15 -31.33 35.68
C THR A 445 8.37 -31.05 36.54
N ALA A 446 8.93 -29.85 36.40
CA ALA A 446 10.10 -29.43 37.15
C ALA A 446 9.76 -28.21 38.00
N GLU A 447 10.26 -28.20 39.23
CA GLU A 447 10.33 -27.00 40.07
C GLU A 447 11.69 -26.33 39.84
N PHE A 448 11.70 -25.00 39.73
CA PHE A 448 12.90 -24.24 39.42
C PHE A 448 13.24 -23.24 40.52
N SER A 449 14.52 -23.22 40.90
CA SER A 449 15.12 -22.16 41.72
C SER A 449 16.35 -21.58 41.02
N VAL A 450 16.69 -20.33 41.34
CA VAL A 450 17.81 -19.63 40.71
C VAL A 450 18.62 -18.95 41.80
N ASP A 451 19.92 -19.17 41.78
CA ASP A 451 20.89 -18.43 42.59
C ASP A 451 21.86 -17.64 41.69
N GLU A 452 22.90 -17.05 42.29
CA GLU A 452 23.88 -16.23 41.57
C GLU A 452 24.69 -17.05 40.55
N ASN A 453 24.84 -18.36 40.76
CA ASN A 453 25.74 -19.24 40.02
C ASN A 453 25.02 -20.17 39.03
N ALA A 454 23.80 -20.59 39.32
CA ALA A 454 23.09 -21.59 38.53
C ALA A 454 21.56 -21.47 38.58
N VAL A 455 20.92 -22.14 37.63
CA VAL A 455 19.52 -22.56 37.70
C VAL A 455 19.50 -24.00 38.18
N HIS A 456 18.69 -24.29 39.18
CA HIS A 456 18.40 -25.65 39.62
C HIS A 456 17.00 -26.06 39.18
N ALA A 457 16.86 -27.29 38.72
CA ALA A 457 15.59 -27.91 38.40
C ALA A 457 15.45 -29.21 39.18
N ARG A 458 14.32 -29.37 39.86
CA ARG A 458 13.97 -30.59 40.57
C ARG A 458 12.80 -31.28 39.88
N ILE A 459 13.01 -32.53 39.48
CA ILE A 459 12.03 -33.41 38.87
C ILE A 459 11.88 -34.60 39.81
N ASP A 460 10.76 -34.70 40.51
CA ASP A 460 10.56 -35.65 41.61
C ASP A 460 11.70 -35.55 42.63
N ASP A 461 12.49 -36.62 42.81
CA ASP A 461 13.66 -36.69 43.70
C ASP A 461 15.00 -36.43 42.98
N CYS A 462 14.96 -36.12 41.67
CA CYS A 462 16.15 -35.84 40.86
C CYS A 462 16.39 -34.33 40.77
N GLU A 463 17.57 -33.88 41.20
CA GLU A 463 18.01 -32.49 41.09
C GLU A 463 19.08 -32.35 40.00
N MET A 464 18.98 -31.29 39.20
CA MET A 464 19.95 -30.95 38.16
C MET A 464 20.24 -29.45 38.17
N SER A 465 21.46 -29.08 37.80
CA SER A 465 21.90 -27.68 37.71
C SER A 465 22.38 -27.34 36.31
N ALA A 466 22.12 -26.12 35.88
CA ALA A 466 22.59 -25.56 34.62
C ALA A 466 22.92 -24.08 34.75
N ASP A 467 23.60 -23.54 33.75
CA ASP A 467 24.07 -22.16 33.79
C ASP A 467 22.94 -21.19 33.40
N MET A 468 21.99 -21.67 32.59
CA MET A 468 20.84 -20.92 32.07
C MET A 468 19.60 -21.81 31.87
N LEU A 469 18.43 -21.19 31.99
CA LEU A 469 17.12 -21.74 31.62
C LEU A 469 16.50 -20.92 30.48
N LEU A 470 16.21 -21.58 29.36
CA LEU A 470 15.40 -21.05 28.28
C LEU A 470 13.95 -21.52 28.39
N ILE A 471 13.01 -20.59 28.49
CA ILE A 471 11.58 -20.86 28.54
C ILE A 471 11.01 -20.71 27.13
N ALA A 472 10.54 -21.83 26.56
CA ALA A 472 10.02 -21.94 25.21
C ALA A 472 8.64 -22.62 25.22
N THR A 473 7.70 -22.07 26.01
CA THR A 473 6.39 -22.70 26.30
C THR A 473 5.22 -22.18 25.44
N GLY A 474 5.51 -21.48 24.35
CA GLY A 474 4.52 -20.87 23.44
C GLY A 474 4.47 -19.35 23.53
N ILE A 475 3.50 -18.74 22.86
CA ILE A 475 3.35 -17.29 22.71
C ILE A 475 1.97 -16.83 23.18
N ALA A 476 1.91 -15.64 23.79
CA ALA A 476 0.68 -14.92 24.07
C ALA A 476 0.55 -13.73 23.10
N PRO A 477 -0.63 -13.48 22.51
CA PRO A 477 -0.81 -12.34 21.61
C PRO A 477 -0.71 -11.01 22.35
N ASN A 478 -0.23 -9.98 21.67
CA ASN A 478 -0.15 -8.61 22.18
C ASN A 478 -1.45 -7.86 21.85
N ASP A 479 -2.56 -8.35 22.39
CA ASP A 479 -3.92 -7.86 22.15
C ASP A 479 -4.41 -6.83 23.18
N ASP A 480 -3.52 -6.39 24.08
CA ASP A 480 -3.82 -5.38 25.11
C ASP A 480 -4.38 -4.09 24.52
N LEU A 481 -3.78 -3.61 23.41
CA LEU A 481 -4.21 -2.39 22.73
C LEU A 481 -5.65 -2.51 22.21
N GLY A 482 -6.00 -3.67 21.64
CA GLY A 482 -7.35 -3.94 21.16
C GLY A 482 -8.35 -4.00 22.30
N ARG A 483 -8.05 -4.73 23.38
CA ARG A 483 -8.90 -4.80 24.57
C ARG A 483 -9.16 -3.44 25.20
N GLN A 484 -8.12 -2.64 25.39
CA GLN A 484 -8.23 -1.32 26.01
C GLN A 484 -9.03 -0.35 25.14
N ALA A 485 -8.96 -0.51 23.82
CA ALA A 485 -9.76 0.24 22.86
C ALA A 485 -11.22 -0.29 22.70
N GLY A 486 -11.64 -1.26 23.51
CA GLY A 486 -12.99 -1.84 23.44
C GLY A 486 -13.23 -2.75 22.23
N ILE A 487 -12.17 -3.22 21.57
CA ILE A 487 -12.26 -4.14 20.43
C ILE A 487 -12.34 -5.58 20.96
N ALA A 488 -13.30 -6.34 20.44
CA ALA A 488 -13.53 -7.73 20.82
C ALA A 488 -12.25 -8.56 20.67
N SER A 489 -11.86 -9.23 21.76
CA SER A 489 -10.62 -10.01 21.85
C SER A 489 -10.83 -11.25 22.72
N ASP A 490 -10.27 -12.38 22.31
CA ASP A 490 -10.28 -13.66 23.04
C ASP A 490 -8.97 -14.40 22.77
N ALA A 491 -7.94 -14.14 23.61
CA ALA A 491 -6.57 -14.59 23.35
C ALA A 491 -6.13 -14.26 21.89
N GLY A 492 -6.30 -12.99 21.51
CA GLY A 492 -6.14 -12.47 20.16
C GLY A 492 -7.28 -11.50 19.81
N ILE A 493 -7.01 -10.54 18.92
CA ILE A 493 -8.03 -9.59 18.44
C ILE A 493 -8.91 -10.31 17.42
N ILE A 494 -10.23 -10.32 17.64
CA ILE A 494 -11.19 -10.98 16.76
C ILE A 494 -11.30 -10.19 15.46
N ALA A 495 -11.01 -10.84 14.35
CA ALA A 495 -11.08 -10.26 13.02
C ALA A 495 -11.63 -11.26 11.99
N ASP A 496 -12.27 -10.75 10.94
CA ASP A 496 -12.70 -11.59 9.82
C ASP A 496 -11.52 -12.05 8.95
N ALA A 497 -11.80 -12.79 7.87
CA ALA A 497 -10.77 -13.31 6.95
C ALA A 497 -9.96 -12.19 6.25
N ALA A 498 -10.51 -10.98 6.14
CA ALA A 498 -9.84 -9.79 5.62
C ALA A 498 -9.14 -8.97 6.73
N GLY A 499 -9.12 -9.47 7.97
CA GLY A 499 -8.51 -8.79 9.10
C GLY A 499 -9.35 -7.64 9.67
N LYS A 500 -10.60 -7.46 9.24
CA LYS A 500 -11.47 -6.39 9.75
C LYS A 500 -12.01 -6.76 11.13
N THR A 501 -11.96 -5.82 12.07
CA THR A 501 -12.52 -5.98 13.42
C THR A 501 -13.98 -5.50 13.48
N GLY A 502 -14.60 -5.55 14.67
CA GLY A 502 -15.91 -4.95 14.90
C GLY A 502 -15.96 -3.44 14.62
N ASN A 503 -14.82 -2.74 14.65
CA ASN A 503 -14.72 -1.35 14.24
C ASN A 503 -14.30 -1.24 12.76
N PRO A 504 -15.04 -0.50 11.90
CA PRO A 504 -14.77 -0.45 10.47
C PRO A 504 -13.47 0.27 10.09
N LEU A 505 -12.86 1.02 11.01
CA LEU A 505 -11.59 1.70 10.81
C LEU A 505 -10.38 0.86 11.24
N ILE A 506 -10.58 -0.20 12.01
CA ILE A 506 -9.52 -0.95 12.68
C ILE A 506 -9.46 -2.39 12.18
N HIS A 507 -8.25 -2.82 11.84
CA HIS A 507 -7.94 -4.15 11.34
C HIS A 507 -6.89 -4.80 12.25
N ALA A 508 -6.83 -6.13 12.26
CA ALA A 508 -5.81 -6.92 12.95
C ALA A 508 -5.23 -8.00 12.03
N VAL A 509 -3.91 -8.13 12.02
CA VAL A 509 -3.18 -9.08 11.16
C VAL A 509 -1.96 -9.68 11.85
N GLY A 510 -1.52 -10.86 11.39
CA GLY A 510 -0.40 -11.62 11.94
C GLY A 510 -0.76 -12.35 13.25
N ASP A 511 0.25 -12.64 14.06
CA ASP A 511 0.11 -13.46 15.29
C ASP A 511 -0.86 -12.88 16.32
N VAL A 512 -1.33 -11.64 16.21
CA VAL A 512 -2.32 -11.05 17.13
C VAL A 512 -3.76 -11.34 16.72
N ALA A 513 -4.00 -11.65 15.44
CA ALA A 513 -5.34 -11.80 14.89
C ALA A 513 -5.92 -13.20 15.15
N LEU A 514 -7.09 -13.24 15.78
CA LEU A 514 -7.94 -14.43 15.88
C LEU A 514 -8.94 -14.41 14.72
N GLN A 515 -8.72 -15.28 13.72
CA GLN A 515 -9.54 -15.35 12.51
C GLN A 515 -10.39 -16.62 12.46
N PRO A 516 -11.42 -16.68 11.61
CA PRO A 516 -12.10 -17.93 11.30
C PRO A 516 -11.10 -19.00 10.82
N GLY A 517 -11.10 -20.16 11.48
CA GLY A 517 -10.35 -21.34 11.07
C GLY A 517 -11.30 -22.46 10.57
N PRO A 518 -10.76 -23.59 10.09
CA PRO A 518 -11.56 -24.68 9.50
C PRO A 518 -12.62 -25.27 10.43
N SER A 519 -12.32 -25.38 11.74
CA SER A 519 -13.23 -25.97 12.73
C SER A 519 -13.64 -25.00 13.83
N ALA A 520 -12.80 -24.02 14.14
CA ALA A 520 -13.02 -22.99 15.13
C ALA A 520 -12.15 -21.77 14.82
N PRO A 521 -12.43 -20.58 15.40
CA PRO A 521 -11.52 -19.46 15.33
C PRO A 521 -10.11 -19.87 15.80
N ALA A 522 -9.10 -19.48 15.04
CA ALA A 522 -7.72 -19.88 15.29
C ALA A 522 -6.75 -18.74 15.00
N ARG A 523 -5.65 -18.76 15.75
CA ARG A 523 -4.50 -17.87 15.57
C ARG A 523 -3.40 -18.68 14.90
N ILE A 524 -2.98 -18.24 13.71
CA ILE A 524 -1.95 -18.94 12.93
C ILE A 524 -0.65 -18.16 13.03
N GLU A 525 0.30 -18.75 13.74
CA GLU A 525 1.58 -18.13 14.13
C GLU A 525 2.70 -18.51 13.15
N SER A 526 2.50 -18.19 11.87
CA SER A 526 3.47 -18.51 10.82
C SER A 526 3.85 -17.27 9.99
N TRP A 527 5.06 -17.31 9.47
CA TRP A 527 5.57 -16.26 8.59
C TRP A 527 4.70 -16.09 7.34
N GLN A 528 4.29 -17.18 6.69
CA GLN A 528 3.42 -17.12 5.50
C GLN A 528 2.08 -16.50 5.86
N ASN A 529 1.44 -16.93 6.96
CA ASN A 529 0.16 -16.40 7.38
C ASN A 529 0.20 -14.89 7.66
N ALA A 530 1.28 -14.41 8.29
CA ALA A 530 1.49 -12.98 8.53
C ALA A 530 1.52 -12.17 7.23
N ASN A 531 2.15 -12.71 6.16
CA ASN A 531 2.18 -12.07 4.86
C ASN A 531 0.81 -12.10 4.16
N ASP A 532 0.15 -13.26 4.15
CA ASP A 532 -1.12 -13.46 3.46
C ASP A 532 -2.24 -12.60 4.09
N GLN A 533 -2.33 -12.57 5.43
CA GLN A 533 -3.29 -11.73 6.13
C GLN A 533 -3.04 -10.24 5.89
N ALA A 534 -1.77 -9.80 5.89
CA ALA A 534 -1.43 -8.41 5.61
C ALA A 534 -1.86 -7.99 4.19
N ARG A 535 -1.64 -8.85 3.18
CA ARG A 535 -2.07 -8.59 1.80
C ARG A 535 -3.60 -8.53 1.68
N ALA A 536 -4.30 -9.51 2.25
CA ALA A 536 -5.77 -9.55 2.23
C ALA A 536 -6.37 -8.31 2.93
N CYS A 537 -5.80 -7.90 4.06
CA CYS A 537 -6.22 -6.70 4.78
C CYS A 537 -6.09 -5.44 3.93
N VAL A 538 -4.94 -5.24 3.29
CA VAL A 538 -4.74 -4.07 2.44
C VAL A 538 -5.66 -4.09 1.21
N GLN A 539 -5.86 -5.24 0.57
CA GLN A 539 -6.82 -5.38 -0.53
C GLN A 539 -8.23 -4.94 -0.10
N ALA A 540 -8.73 -5.45 1.02
CA ALA A 540 -10.03 -5.06 1.56
C ALA A 540 -10.10 -3.56 1.90
N MET A 541 -9.05 -3.01 2.53
CA MET A 541 -8.97 -1.59 2.86
C MET A 541 -9.06 -0.67 1.64
N LEU A 542 -8.52 -1.12 0.50
CA LEU A 542 -8.54 -0.40 -0.78
C LEU A 542 -9.77 -0.74 -1.66
N GLY A 543 -10.69 -1.58 -1.17
CA GLY A 543 -11.87 -2.00 -1.93
C GLY A 543 -11.56 -2.93 -3.11
N LEU A 544 -10.45 -3.66 -3.04
CA LEU A 544 -9.98 -4.61 -4.04
C LEU A 544 -10.42 -6.05 -3.67
N PRO A 545 -10.54 -6.96 -4.66
CA PRO A 545 -10.82 -8.36 -4.39
C PRO A 545 -9.68 -9.03 -3.60
N LEU A 546 -10.05 -9.94 -2.70
CA LEU A 546 -9.09 -10.71 -1.90
C LEU A 546 -8.40 -11.77 -2.75
N SER A 547 -7.10 -11.94 -2.56
CA SER A 547 -6.36 -13.06 -3.13
C SER A 547 -6.86 -14.39 -2.54
N PRO A 548 -6.95 -15.46 -3.36
CA PRO A 548 -7.18 -16.80 -2.85
C PRO A 548 -6.10 -17.18 -1.82
N ARG A 549 -6.51 -17.79 -0.70
CA ARG A 549 -5.58 -18.23 0.34
C ARG A 549 -4.92 -19.53 -0.12
N ALA A 550 -3.60 -19.52 -0.26
CA ALA A 550 -2.86 -20.75 -0.43
C ALA A 550 -2.98 -21.60 0.85
N PRO A 551 -2.84 -22.92 0.76
CA PRO A 551 -2.75 -23.75 1.95
C PRO A 551 -1.55 -23.33 2.82
N LEU A 552 -1.73 -23.48 4.13
CA LEU A 552 -0.72 -23.05 5.09
C LEU A 552 0.54 -23.90 4.92
N ARG A 553 1.69 -23.24 4.87
CA ARG A 553 2.99 -23.87 4.83
C ARG A 553 3.84 -23.34 5.96
N PHE A 554 4.61 -24.24 6.54
CA PHE A 554 5.55 -23.89 7.58
C PHE A 554 6.73 -24.86 7.58
N TRP A 555 7.81 -24.44 8.22
CA TRP A 555 9.02 -25.24 8.31
C TRP A 555 9.72 -25.05 9.65
N SER A 556 10.58 -26.01 9.98
CA SER A 556 11.50 -25.96 11.11
C SER A 556 12.83 -26.61 10.75
N ASP A 557 13.92 -26.09 11.33
CA ASP A 557 15.29 -26.55 11.04
C ASP A 557 15.99 -27.05 12.28
N GLN A 558 16.34 -28.33 12.27
CA GLN A 558 16.87 -29.00 13.45
C GLN A 558 17.93 -30.01 13.00
N PHE A 559 19.16 -29.88 13.52
CA PHE A 559 20.27 -30.80 13.21
C PHE A 559 20.53 -31.01 11.71
N GLY A 560 20.37 -29.94 10.90
CA GLY A 560 20.54 -30.01 9.45
C GLY A 560 19.37 -30.63 8.68
N LYS A 561 18.32 -31.08 9.38
CA LYS A 561 17.06 -31.56 8.80
C LYS A 561 16.05 -30.43 8.67
N ARG A 562 15.37 -30.37 7.53
CA ARG A 562 14.28 -29.45 7.20
C ARG A 562 12.95 -30.18 7.39
N ILE A 563 12.20 -29.84 8.42
CA ILE A 563 10.83 -30.33 8.60
C ILE A 563 9.91 -29.34 7.88
N GLN A 564 9.06 -29.81 6.99
CA GLN A 564 8.11 -28.99 6.24
C GLN A 564 6.71 -29.55 6.38
N ILE A 565 5.72 -28.67 6.43
CA ILE A 565 4.32 -29.04 6.56
C ILE A 565 3.50 -28.21 5.57
N ALA A 566 2.57 -28.87 4.89
CA ALA A 566 1.52 -28.27 4.09
C ALA A 566 0.16 -28.62 4.71
N GLY A 567 -0.72 -27.64 4.86
CA GLY A 567 -1.97 -27.76 5.60
C GLY A 567 -1.84 -27.42 7.10
N LEU A 568 -2.94 -27.56 7.83
CA LEU A 568 -3.00 -27.28 9.27
C LEU A 568 -3.01 -28.61 10.05
N PRO A 569 -1.90 -29.01 10.68
CA PRO A 569 -1.84 -30.29 11.36
C PRO A 569 -2.62 -30.27 12.67
N HIS A 570 -3.09 -31.45 13.04
CA HIS A 570 -3.68 -31.71 14.36
C HIS A 570 -3.24 -33.08 14.89
N ALA A 571 -3.19 -33.21 16.21
CA ALA A 571 -2.64 -34.39 16.87
C ALA A 571 -3.44 -35.69 16.60
N GLU A 572 -4.76 -35.56 16.43
CA GLU A 572 -5.69 -36.68 16.23
C GLU A 572 -5.81 -37.16 14.77
N ALA A 573 -4.91 -36.73 13.89
CA ALA A 573 -5.01 -37.04 12.46
C ALA A 573 -4.76 -38.52 12.17
N THR A 574 -5.56 -39.07 11.25
CA THR A 574 -5.41 -40.45 10.79
C THR A 574 -4.41 -40.48 9.65
N LEU A 575 -3.38 -41.31 9.80
CA LEU A 575 -2.34 -41.47 8.79
C LEU A 575 -2.90 -42.17 7.55
N CYS A 576 -2.83 -41.50 6.40
CA CYS A 576 -3.24 -42.05 5.10
C CYS A 576 -2.12 -42.89 4.48
N SER A 577 -0.92 -42.33 4.41
CA SER A 577 0.25 -43.04 3.89
C SER A 577 1.56 -42.52 4.47
N VAL A 578 2.59 -43.37 4.43
CA VAL A 578 3.98 -42.97 4.72
C VAL A 578 4.84 -43.42 3.56
N THR A 579 5.63 -42.51 3.03
CA THR A 579 6.63 -42.78 1.99
C THR A 579 8.00 -42.26 2.42
N GLY A 580 9.04 -42.65 1.68
CA GLY A 580 10.42 -42.33 2.02
C GLY A 580 11.07 -43.32 2.98
N ASP A 581 12.27 -42.98 3.44
CA ASP A 581 13.07 -43.79 4.37
C ASP A 581 13.02 -43.21 5.80
N ALA A 582 13.68 -43.88 6.75
CA ALA A 582 13.68 -43.48 8.15
C ALA A 582 14.30 -42.09 8.41
N GLU A 583 15.19 -41.62 7.53
CA GLU A 583 15.90 -40.33 7.65
C GLU A 583 15.20 -39.19 6.93
N ARG A 584 14.38 -39.51 5.92
CA ARG A 584 13.60 -38.60 5.09
C ARG A 584 12.17 -39.10 4.94
N PRO A 585 11.39 -39.26 6.03
CA PRO A 585 10.00 -39.67 5.95
C PRO A 585 9.10 -38.58 5.38
N PHE A 586 8.02 -39.01 4.74
CA PHE A 586 6.88 -38.19 4.35
C PHE A 586 5.60 -38.84 4.87
N TRP A 587 4.83 -38.10 5.66
CA TRP A 587 3.54 -38.51 6.21
C TRP A 587 2.42 -37.73 5.55
N ASP A 588 1.47 -38.46 4.98
CA ASP A 588 0.24 -37.92 4.41
C ASP A 588 -0.93 -38.21 5.35
N TYR A 589 -1.66 -37.18 5.76
CA TYR A 589 -2.86 -37.25 6.60
C TYR A 589 -4.15 -36.87 5.85
N GLY A 590 -4.07 -36.66 4.54
CA GLY A 590 -5.19 -36.32 3.66
C GLY A 590 -5.48 -34.82 3.56
N ASP A 591 -5.60 -34.11 4.68
CA ASP A 591 -5.84 -32.65 4.73
C ASP A 591 -4.59 -31.83 5.10
N PHE A 592 -3.55 -32.49 5.60
CA PHE A 592 -2.20 -31.96 5.71
C PHE A 592 -1.15 -33.05 5.49
N ALA A 593 0.08 -32.63 5.19
CA ALA A 593 1.22 -33.53 5.06
C ALA A 593 2.47 -32.95 5.76
N ILE A 594 3.34 -33.85 6.20
CA ILE A 594 4.58 -33.53 6.92
C ILE A 594 5.73 -34.27 6.25
N GLY A 595 6.81 -33.57 5.95
CA GLY A 595 7.99 -34.13 5.29
C GLY A 595 9.28 -33.70 5.97
N VAL A 596 10.25 -34.61 6.06
CA VAL A 596 11.62 -34.30 6.50
C VAL A 596 12.55 -34.38 5.30
N ASP A 597 13.12 -33.25 4.90
CA ASP A 597 13.91 -33.08 3.67
C ASP A 597 13.18 -33.61 2.42
N ARG A 598 11.87 -33.31 2.36
CA ARG A 598 10.93 -33.73 1.29
C ARG A 598 10.21 -32.53 0.67
N PRO A 599 10.96 -31.54 0.13
CA PRO A 599 10.37 -30.30 -0.36
C PRO A 599 9.46 -30.51 -1.58
N GLN A 600 9.76 -31.49 -2.43
CA GLN A 600 8.95 -31.78 -3.63
C GLN A 600 7.60 -32.37 -3.24
N GLU A 601 7.59 -33.41 -2.40
CA GLU A 601 6.36 -34.07 -1.96
C GLU A 601 5.45 -33.10 -1.17
N ILE A 602 6.03 -32.25 -0.32
CA ILE A 602 5.26 -31.20 0.39
C ILE A 602 4.73 -30.12 -0.57
N HIS A 603 5.49 -29.77 -1.60
CA HIS A 603 5.02 -28.81 -2.60
C HIS A 603 3.83 -29.36 -3.42
N CYS A 604 3.90 -30.64 -3.80
CA CYS A 604 2.88 -31.33 -4.60
C CYS A 604 1.61 -31.67 -3.83
N PHE A 605 1.63 -31.68 -2.49
CA PHE A 605 0.45 -31.96 -1.66
C PHE A 605 -0.71 -30.97 -1.91
N ASP A 606 -0.42 -29.74 -2.37
CA ASP A 606 -1.39 -28.66 -2.58
C ASP A 606 -1.95 -28.56 -4.01
N SER A 607 -1.44 -29.30 -5.00
CA SER A 607 -1.76 -29.04 -6.42
C SER A 607 -3.08 -29.64 -6.92
N GLU A 608 -3.87 -30.34 -6.10
CA GLU A 608 -5.11 -30.98 -6.57
C GLU A 608 -6.33 -30.03 -6.50
N PRO A 609 -6.80 -29.58 -7.67
CA PRO A 609 -8.18 -29.85 -8.05
C PRO A 609 -8.20 -30.69 -9.34
N ARG A 610 -8.68 -31.94 -9.25
CA ARG A 610 -9.16 -32.70 -10.43
C ARG A 610 -10.36 -31.95 -11.04
N PRO A 611 -10.35 -31.58 -12.34
CA PRO A 611 -10.40 -32.55 -13.46
C PRO A 611 -9.50 -32.23 -14.68
N GLU A 612 -9.30 -33.27 -15.52
CA GLU A 612 -8.30 -33.40 -16.58
C GLU A 612 -8.62 -32.71 -17.93
N THR A 613 -9.73 -31.97 -18.06
CA THR A 613 -10.30 -31.60 -19.38
C THR A 613 -9.91 -30.22 -19.93
N ALA A 614 -8.92 -29.52 -19.35
CA ALA A 614 -8.55 -28.16 -19.78
C ALA A 614 -7.02 -27.91 -19.90
N ARG A 615 -6.20 -28.92 -20.16
CA ARG A 615 -4.74 -28.73 -20.32
C ARG A 615 -4.38 -28.18 -21.72
N PRO A 616 -3.50 -27.16 -21.84
CA PRO A 616 -2.99 -26.67 -23.11
C PRO A 616 -2.26 -27.76 -23.92
N GLN A 617 -2.22 -27.62 -25.25
CA GLN A 617 -1.48 -28.54 -26.12
C GLN A 617 -0.17 -27.91 -26.60
N PRO A 618 0.93 -28.69 -26.70
CA PRO A 618 2.21 -28.17 -27.16
C PRO A 618 2.24 -27.87 -28.66
N PRO A 619 3.20 -27.04 -29.11
CA PRO A 619 3.33 -26.64 -30.50
C PRO A 619 3.46 -27.86 -31.43
N VAL A 620 2.75 -27.79 -32.56
CA VAL A 620 2.74 -28.84 -33.58
C VAL A 620 4.04 -28.78 -34.38
N PRO A 621 4.77 -29.91 -34.56
CA PRO A 621 5.93 -29.99 -35.43
C PRO A 621 5.63 -29.54 -36.87
N VAL A 622 6.38 -28.56 -37.38
CA VAL A 622 6.32 -28.14 -38.79
C VAL A 622 7.68 -28.40 -39.45
N GLY A 623 7.67 -29.01 -40.64
CA GLY A 623 8.90 -29.29 -41.40
C GLY A 623 9.73 -30.47 -40.87
N PRO A 624 10.87 -30.77 -41.54
CA PRO A 624 11.73 -31.90 -41.20
C PRO A 624 12.41 -31.69 -39.83
N GLY A 625 12.33 -32.69 -38.96
CA GLY A 625 12.91 -32.64 -37.62
C GLY A 625 14.43 -32.82 -37.61
N ARG A 626 15.12 -32.01 -36.80
CA ARG A 626 16.56 -32.12 -36.56
C ARG A 626 16.84 -32.93 -35.31
N LYS A 627 17.91 -33.71 -35.32
CA LYS A 627 18.33 -34.48 -34.14
C LYS A 627 18.65 -33.55 -32.97
N LEU A 628 17.91 -33.69 -31.88
CA LEU A 628 18.16 -32.98 -30.62
C LEU A 628 18.99 -33.85 -29.67
N VAL A 629 18.50 -35.05 -29.34
CA VAL A 629 19.19 -35.98 -28.43
C VAL A 629 18.76 -37.43 -28.67
N ALA A 630 19.54 -38.40 -28.18
CA ALA A 630 19.11 -39.80 -28.11
C ALA A 630 17.90 -39.94 -27.18
N ARG A 631 16.91 -40.74 -27.60
CA ARG A 631 15.69 -40.99 -26.83
C ARG A 631 15.95 -41.48 -25.41
N SER A 632 16.93 -42.37 -25.26
CA SER A 632 17.33 -42.97 -23.98
C SER A 632 17.94 -41.97 -22.99
N ALA A 633 18.36 -40.78 -23.46
CA ALA A 633 18.95 -39.75 -22.60
C ALA A 633 17.91 -38.91 -21.85
N VAL A 634 16.61 -39.05 -22.17
CA VAL A 634 15.52 -38.32 -21.52
C VAL A 634 14.50 -39.31 -20.93
N PRO A 635 14.86 -40.04 -19.86
CA PRO A 635 13.91 -40.88 -19.13
C PRO A 635 12.82 -40.03 -18.45
N GLU A 636 11.72 -40.66 -18.05
CA GLU A 636 10.61 -40.01 -17.36
C GLU A 636 11.09 -39.21 -16.14
N GLY A 637 10.72 -37.93 -16.06
CA GLY A 637 11.09 -37.00 -14.98
C GLY A 637 12.48 -36.37 -15.11
N ALA A 638 13.30 -36.76 -16.09
CA ALA A 638 14.63 -36.15 -16.27
C ALA A 638 14.53 -34.71 -16.80
N LEU A 639 15.41 -33.82 -16.33
CA LEU A 639 15.66 -32.51 -16.92
C LEU A 639 17.07 -32.49 -17.51
N LEU A 640 17.16 -32.43 -18.83
CA LEU A 640 18.41 -32.45 -19.56
C LEU A 640 18.68 -31.07 -20.17
N ARG A 641 19.84 -30.51 -19.85
CA ARG A 641 20.32 -29.26 -20.44
C ARG A 641 21.01 -29.54 -21.77
N ILE A 642 20.53 -28.95 -22.86
CA ILE A 642 21.09 -29.12 -24.20
C ILE A 642 21.46 -27.76 -24.78
N LYS A 643 22.65 -27.64 -25.38
CA LYS A 643 23.03 -26.47 -26.18
C LYS A 643 22.80 -26.79 -27.65
N ASP A 644 21.81 -26.15 -28.26
CA ASP A 644 21.56 -26.22 -29.69
C ASP A 644 22.11 -24.96 -30.40
N PRO A 645 22.81 -25.09 -31.54
CA PRO A 645 23.37 -23.94 -32.26
C PRO A 645 22.35 -22.92 -32.78
N GLU A 646 21.10 -23.33 -32.99
CA GLU A 646 20.05 -22.49 -33.57
C GLU A 646 19.01 -22.06 -32.51
N TYR A 647 18.67 -22.96 -31.59
CA TYR A 647 17.64 -22.73 -30.58
C TYR A 647 18.18 -22.29 -29.21
N GLY A 648 19.50 -22.18 -29.07
CA GLY A 648 20.14 -21.76 -27.83
C GLY A 648 20.19 -22.87 -26.78
N VAL A 649 20.13 -22.49 -25.50
CA VAL A 649 20.17 -23.46 -24.40
C VAL A 649 18.75 -23.90 -24.06
N LEU A 650 18.50 -25.20 -24.09
CA LEU A 650 17.21 -25.83 -23.90
C LEU A 650 17.20 -26.69 -22.64
N ALA A 651 16.05 -26.73 -21.97
CA ALA A 651 15.71 -27.73 -20.98
C ALA A 651 14.76 -28.75 -21.63
N VAL A 652 15.20 -30.00 -21.71
CA VAL A 652 14.46 -31.10 -22.33
C VAL A 652 14.05 -32.09 -21.26
N THR A 653 12.77 -32.45 -21.24
CA THR A 653 12.21 -33.33 -20.21
C THR A 653 11.16 -34.28 -20.77
N ARG A 654 10.93 -35.39 -20.06
CA ARG A 654 9.81 -36.29 -20.33
C ARG A 654 8.86 -36.30 -19.14
N THR A 655 7.59 -36.05 -19.38
CA THR A 655 6.54 -36.21 -18.37
C THR A 655 5.26 -36.75 -19.00
N ASN A 656 4.58 -37.64 -18.28
CA ASN A 656 3.42 -38.40 -18.72
C ASN A 656 3.69 -39.12 -20.07
N GLY A 657 4.89 -39.67 -20.23
CA GLY A 657 5.32 -40.38 -21.44
C GLY A 657 5.62 -39.48 -22.64
N ARG A 658 5.46 -38.15 -22.54
CA ARG A 658 5.68 -37.20 -23.63
C ARG A 658 6.94 -36.35 -23.41
N VAL A 659 7.68 -36.08 -24.48
CA VAL A 659 8.86 -35.20 -24.45
C VAL A 659 8.47 -33.75 -24.69
N TYR A 660 9.13 -32.85 -23.97
CA TYR A 660 9.01 -31.40 -24.08
C TYR A 660 10.39 -30.77 -24.17
N ALA A 661 10.51 -29.69 -24.94
CA ALA A 661 11.71 -28.85 -24.99
C ALA A 661 11.32 -27.39 -24.81
N VAL A 662 11.93 -26.72 -23.84
CA VAL A 662 11.68 -25.31 -23.53
C VAL A 662 13.00 -24.56 -23.45
N ALA A 663 12.97 -23.23 -23.55
CA ALA A 663 14.15 -22.42 -23.28
C ALA A 663 14.66 -22.67 -21.85
N ASP A 664 15.96 -22.82 -21.67
CA ASP A 664 16.54 -23.10 -20.35
C ASP A 664 16.58 -21.85 -19.44
N ALA A 665 16.55 -20.65 -20.00
CA ALA A 665 16.57 -19.41 -19.22
C ALA A 665 15.17 -19.08 -18.69
N CYS A 666 15.04 -18.93 -17.37
CA CYS A 666 13.79 -18.53 -16.75
C CYS A 666 13.40 -17.08 -17.17
N PRO A 667 12.18 -16.83 -17.68
CA PRO A 667 11.72 -15.49 -18.07
C PRO A 667 11.55 -14.51 -16.91
N HIS A 668 11.44 -15.04 -15.69
CA HIS A 668 11.26 -14.27 -14.46
C HIS A 668 12.60 -13.72 -13.91
N ALA A 669 13.68 -14.51 -13.94
CA ALA A 669 14.99 -14.16 -13.40
C ALA A 669 16.10 -14.98 -14.09
N LEU A 670 17.38 -14.61 -13.97
CA LEU A 670 18.52 -15.27 -14.63
C LEU A 670 18.86 -16.68 -14.07
N ALA A 671 17.87 -17.55 -13.87
CA ALA A 671 18.01 -18.92 -13.41
C ALA A 671 17.91 -19.92 -14.58
N SER A 672 18.62 -21.04 -14.48
CA SER A 672 18.53 -22.18 -15.41
C SER A 672 17.39 -23.09 -14.96
N LEU A 673 16.46 -23.39 -15.88
CA LEU A 673 15.29 -24.23 -15.61
C LEU A 673 15.63 -25.72 -15.63
N SER A 674 16.71 -26.12 -16.31
CA SER A 674 17.23 -27.49 -16.25
C SER A 674 17.85 -27.84 -14.89
N ASP A 675 18.21 -26.86 -14.06
CA ASP A 675 18.58 -27.05 -12.66
C ASP A 675 17.35 -27.16 -11.73
N GLY A 676 16.14 -27.02 -12.30
CA GLY A 676 14.85 -27.07 -11.62
C GLY A 676 14.27 -28.48 -11.52
N PHE A 677 12.94 -28.55 -11.52
CA PHE A 677 12.20 -29.82 -11.55
C PHE A 677 10.93 -29.67 -12.36
N VAL A 678 10.36 -30.81 -12.77
CA VAL A 678 9.05 -30.85 -13.45
C VAL A 678 7.99 -31.30 -12.47
N ALA A 679 6.87 -30.60 -12.42
CA ALA A 679 5.70 -30.93 -11.61
C ALA A 679 4.41 -30.70 -12.41
N ASP A 680 3.55 -31.71 -12.49
CA ASP A 680 2.20 -31.60 -13.08
C ASP A 680 2.14 -31.00 -14.50
N GLY A 681 3.12 -31.32 -15.34
CA GLY A 681 3.21 -30.76 -16.71
C GLY A 681 3.80 -29.35 -16.78
N HIS A 682 4.40 -28.86 -15.71
CA HIS A 682 5.08 -27.56 -15.64
C HIS A 682 6.56 -27.74 -15.31
N ILE A 683 7.41 -26.86 -15.83
CA ILE A 683 8.79 -26.72 -15.39
C ILE A 683 8.89 -25.64 -14.31
N VAL A 684 9.57 -25.96 -13.22
CA VAL A 684 9.65 -25.12 -12.03
C VAL A 684 11.06 -24.58 -11.87
N CYS A 685 11.17 -23.25 -11.78
CA CYS A 685 12.43 -22.58 -11.52
C CYS A 685 13.00 -22.97 -10.13
N PRO A 686 14.27 -23.39 -10.03
CA PRO A 686 14.85 -23.86 -8.77
C PRO A 686 15.04 -22.75 -7.71
N VAL A 687 15.08 -21.50 -8.15
CA VAL A 687 15.42 -20.36 -7.27
C VAL A 687 14.16 -19.71 -6.72
N HIS A 688 13.19 -19.43 -7.61
CA HIS A 688 12.03 -18.60 -7.27
C HIS A 688 10.70 -19.35 -7.39
N PHE A 689 10.74 -20.64 -7.71
CA PHE A 689 9.57 -21.51 -7.86
C PHE A 689 8.52 -20.98 -8.85
N ALA A 690 8.93 -20.11 -9.78
CA ALA A 690 8.12 -19.71 -10.91
C ALA A 690 7.84 -20.93 -11.80
N GLU A 691 6.57 -21.20 -12.05
CA GLU A 691 6.09 -22.34 -12.82
C GLU A 691 5.70 -21.91 -14.24
N PHE A 692 6.11 -22.69 -15.23
CA PHE A 692 5.76 -22.50 -16.63
C PHE A 692 5.19 -23.80 -17.21
N ASP A 693 4.04 -23.73 -17.86
CA ASP A 693 3.42 -24.88 -18.52
C ASP A 693 4.34 -25.41 -19.64
N LEU A 694 4.68 -26.70 -19.62
CA LEU A 694 5.56 -27.30 -20.61
C LEU A 694 4.92 -27.37 -22.00
N ALA A 695 3.59 -27.27 -22.09
CA ALA A 695 2.89 -27.28 -23.36
C ALA A 695 2.95 -25.91 -24.04
N ASP A 696 2.65 -24.82 -23.34
CA ASP A 696 2.46 -23.51 -24.00
C ASP A 696 3.22 -22.33 -23.35
N GLY A 697 4.07 -22.64 -22.36
CA GLY A 697 4.94 -21.68 -21.71
C GLY A 697 4.24 -20.73 -20.75
N THR A 698 2.93 -20.90 -20.50
CA THR A 698 2.15 -19.97 -19.68
C THR A 698 2.67 -19.95 -18.24
N PRO A 699 2.99 -18.76 -17.69
CA PRO A 699 3.40 -18.65 -16.29
C PRO A 699 2.19 -18.88 -15.38
N ARG A 700 2.33 -19.76 -14.38
CA ARG A 700 1.27 -20.08 -13.40
C ARG A 700 1.53 -19.48 -12.02
N LYS A 701 2.72 -19.72 -11.47
CA LYS A 701 3.17 -19.20 -10.17
C LYS A 701 4.36 -18.24 -10.30
N ALA A 702 4.36 -17.41 -11.33
CA ALA A 702 5.40 -16.38 -11.53
C ALA A 702 4.90 -14.98 -11.14
N PRO A 703 5.78 -14.01 -10.81
CA PRO A 703 5.37 -12.65 -10.52
C PRO A 703 4.59 -11.98 -11.66
N ALA A 704 3.74 -11.01 -11.31
CA ALA A 704 2.94 -10.27 -12.26
C ALA A 704 3.80 -9.59 -13.33
N GLY A 705 3.47 -9.79 -14.62
CA GLY A 705 4.24 -9.29 -15.76
C GLY A 705 5.34 -10.24 -16.27
N CYS A 706 5.49 -11.42 -15.68
CA CYS A 706 6.39 -12.45 -16.22
C CYS A 706 5.94 -12.87 -17.62
N ARG A 707 6.89 -12.90 -18.57
CA ARG A 707 6.64 -13.35 -19.95
C ARG A 707 6.49 -14.87 -20.00
N LYS A 708 5.81 -15.36 -21.04
CA LYS A 708 5.75 -16.80 -21.35
C LYS A 708 7.15 -17.36 -21.58
N LEU A 709 7.34 -18.61 -21.18
CA LEU A 709 8.51 -19.39 -21.51
C LEU A 709 8.40 -19.88 -22.95
N THR A 710 9.47 -19.78 -23.73
CA THR A 710 9.47 -20.32 -25.10
C THR A 710 9.43 -21.84 -25.07
N VAL A 711 8.43 -22.43 -25.74
CA VAL A 711 8.28 -23.88 -25.92
C VAL A 711 8.55 -24.24 -27.37
N HIS A 712 9.37 -25.27 -27.61
CA HIS A 712 9.73 -25.74 -28.95
C HIS A 712 8.98 -27.01 -29.34
N ALA A 713 8.62 -27.13 -30.61
CA ALA A 713 8.01 -28.32 -31.15
C ALA A 713 9.02 -29.47 -31.22
N VAL A 714 8.63 -30.62 -30.65
CA VAL A 714 9.45 -31.85 -30.67
C VAL A 714 8.65 -33.05 -31.14
N SER A 715 9.33 -33.99 -31.78
CA SER A 715 8.81 -35.33 -32.09
C SER A 715 9.78 -36.40 -31.65
N GLU A 716 9.32 -37.65 -31.64
CA GLU A 716 10.10 -38.79 -31.15
C GLU A 716 10.04 -39.92 -32.18
N THR A 717 11.22 -40.49 -32.50
CA THR A 717 11.35 -41.76 -33.22
C THR A 717 11.81 -42.84 -32.25
N ASP A 718 11.96 -44.08 -32.72
CA ASP A 718 12.38 -45.20 -31.87
C ASP A 718 13.70 -44.93 -31.11
N ASP A 719 14.61 -44.14 -31.71
CA ASP A 719 15.96 -43.89 -31.20
C ASP A 719 16.26 -42.42 -30.84
N LEU A 720 15.49 -41.45 -31.34
CA LEU A 720 15.85 -40.02 -31.26
C LEU A 720 14.67 -39.14 -30.82
N VAL A 721 15.00 -38.06 -30.11
CA VAL A 721 14.16 -36.87 -29.99
C VAL A 721 14.59 -35.89 -31.06
N LEU A 722 13.62 -35.39 -31.84
CA LEU A 722 13.81 -34.40 -32.89
C LEU A 722 13.19 -33.06 -32.47
N ILE A 723 13.85 -31.95 -32.81
CA ILE A 723 13.33 -30.59 -32.68
C ILE A 723 12.92 -30.06 -34.06
N HIS A 724 11.84 -29.30 -34.12
CA HIS A 724 11.24 -28.79 -35.36
C HIS A 724 11.09 -27.27 -35.32
N ASP A 725 10.91 -26.70 -36.51
CA ASP A 725 10.63 -25.27 -36.66
C ASP A 725 9.19 -25.00 -36.20
N GLY A 726 9.05 -24.43 -34.99
CA GLY A 726 7.75 -24.15 -34.37
C GLY A 726 7.92 -23.86 -32.88
N GLN A 727 7.48 -22.69 -32.43
CA GLN A 727 7.54 -22.29 -31.03
C GLN A 727 6.29 -21.50 -30.61
N THR A 728 5.93 -21.57 -29.33
CA THR A 728 4.85 -20.78 -28.71
C THR A 728 5.34 -19.95 -27.54
#